data_AF-A0A8H7ECZ2-F1
#
_entry.id   AF-A0A8H7ECZ2-F1
#
_cell.length_a   1.000
_cell.length_b   1.000
_cell.length_c   1.000
_cell.angle_alpha   90.00
_cell.angle_beta   90.00
_cell.angle_gamma   90.00
#
_symmetry.space_group_name_H-M   'P 1'
#
loop_
_entity.id
_entity.type
_entity.pdbx_description
1 polymer ?
#
loop_
_entity_poly.entity_id
_entity_poly.type
_entity_poly.pdbx_seq_one_letter_code
_entity_poly.pdbx_strand_id
1 'polypeptide(L)'
;MAEYKQNIKSTSAAVEHHLNEKNVELEKGGDYSGAVKKTSAEEIKLVRKLDWRIMSTLWAMYFLNYLDRNAIAQARLNNLEDDLGLVGAQYNTCISILFVGYLLMQIPSNMLMSSQKIRPSLYMCICMMAWAVVSACTALARNYTDLVIVRFFLGVTEAPYYPGALYMLSLFYTRKEIATRLSILYSGNILATSFSGLIAEAVFSTLDGAHGLAGWKWLFIVEGITTFGIAVIGIFMLPDYPLTTRWLTPEERQLAHDRIGRDTVGLEQSQGARAGFRQAIRDPRLYLLCFMQNMHLSACSFNNFFPTVVGSLGFSRTITLVLTCPPYLVSGAFGIIIGLTSGKFNERTWHITVCMSAALVGFIISCATMNVAARYISCFLFASGAYAVNSVILGWVSATLGQTPEKKAVSLSIVNVVANASYIYTAYLYPKSNGPQYLTAMSSNAAFAFMTIVSAWALRYWLQRANAALKRERPGDNVLHSVVSKFNIVRSDLIDNETTPLQVGNGNFAFNVDTTGMQTYLPFNTLSSWAWHNDSLPVNGESPSDYKGVMRETYGREVYYDIPDPKLKQATQWLISNPNRLNLGRIGLRYQGDTLNESFITESRQELELWDGTITSVFKVNGEDVKVVTQGDFESDAVAFIIESKLIRTGDLQVEMDFPYPPIHSTEYKYEVFAGVYDFPLNHSTILVEDGTDRTSAHIQHDLQEVRYFANLRWPKESPLKLTRNEPPNSTSITAHRYTLGTVAASSSILFTAHFSSDQQVPSLPQKILEKNVQGWNKYWEEGGFVDLTASSNPNATELQRRIIKSQYHVRVNSAAKGQSPQESGLMNNGWYGKFHMEMSIWHNAHWATWGRHKYFDNIFPGLYETLLPSSLARAKYMGWEGARWPKMTELETGVSSPGDVNAQLIWQQPHPFYLANLAYEANPTQETLQKWDKVLTATADYMASYPGLNATTGNYDLGPPTYGVTENTPPNSTRNPAYEIAYWRYGLDAAAEWKRKLYQPVPEKWTHVATNLALPPQIDGLYAVYDGLNSSWWEDSKLNGDPRSLIMMQGILPDTPAVDPEIALRTADKVWKVWTDDRIRGWGRPVLAINSARVGNPERAIYHLTAYDYWKFDDAGFAIRGGDGGTPPPFMPGNAGFLYAIAYCAAGWKGSEGDAPGFPKDGSWTVKHEGLMKAL
;
A
#
# COMPACT_ATOMS: atom_id res chain seq x y z
N MET A 1 -9.91 -46.53 -29.54
CA MET A 1 -9.36 -46.16 -28.20
C MET A 1 -7.95 -45.58 -28.27
N ALA A 2 -7.06 -46.04 -29.16
CA ALA A 2 -5.73 -45.45 -29.34
C ALA A 2 -5.80 -44.03 -29.92
N GLU A 3 -6.61 -43.79 -30.96
CA GLU A 3 -6.84 -42.44 -31.53
C GLU A 3 -7.48 -41.46 -30.55
N TYR A 4 -8.36 -41.92 -29.65
CA TYR A 4 -8.98 -41.06 -28.62
C TYR A 4 -7.95 -40.64 -27.55
N LYS A 5 -7.02 -41.54 -27.19
CA LYS A 5 -5.90 -41.22 -26.29
C LYS A 5 -4.83 -40.37 -26.97
N GLN A 6 -4.66 -40.51 -28.29
CA GLN A 6 -3.70 -39.75 -29.08
C GLN A 6 -4.21 -38.34 -29.38
N ASN A 7 -5.51 -38.14 -29.60
CA ASN A 7 -6.12 -36.81 -29.70
C ASN A 7 -6.15 -36.07 -28.35
N ILE A 8 -6.36 -36.76 -27.22
CA ILE A 8 -6.24 -36.11 -25.90
C ILE A 8 -4.78 -35.73 -25.60
N LYS A 9 -3.80 -36.58 -25.97
CA LYS A 9 -2.37 -36.25 -25.81
C LYS A 9 -1.89 -35.16 -26.76
N SER A 10 -2.34 -35.14 -28.02
CA SER A 10 -1.96 -34.09 -28.98
C SER A 10 -2.63 -32.76 -28.66
N THR A 11 -3.87 -32.77 -28.17
CA THR A 11 -4.54 -31.55 -27.71
C THR A 11 -3.95 -31.06 -26.39
N SER A 12 -3.58 -31.97 -25.47
CA SER A 12 -2.86 -31.63 -24.23
C SER A 12 -1.47 -31.05 -24.51
N ALA A 13 -0.72 -31.61 -25.46
CA ALA A 13 0.62 -31.13 -25.83
C ALA A 13 0.57 -29.83 -26.66
N ALA A 14 -0.42 -29.67 -27.53
CA ALA A 14 -0.64 -28.43 -28.27
C ALA A 14 -1.12 -27.30 -27.35
N VAL A 15 -1.89 -27.62 -26.31
CA VAL A 15 -2.29 -26.67 -25.25
C VAL A 15 -1.11 -26.36 -24.32
N GLU A 16 -0.22 -27.31 -23.99
CA GLU A 16 1.02 -27.05 -23.24
C GLU A 16 2.01 -26.17 -24.02
N HIS A 17 2.14 -26.36 -25.34
CA HIS A 17 2.95 -25.47 -26.18
C HIS A 17 2.33 -24.07 -26.26
N HIS A 18 0.99 -23.96 -26.32
CA HIS A 18 0.30 -22.68 -26.29
C HIS A 18 0.31 -21.99 -24.91
N LEU A 19 0.40 -22.74 -23.81
CA LEU A 19 0.54 -22.21 -22.45
C LEU A 19 1.98 -21.79 -22.12
N ASN A 20 2.99 -22.41 -22.74
CA ASN A 20 4.38 -21.96 -22.64
C ASN A 20 4.71 -20.78 -23.57
N GLU A 21 3.96 -20.56 -24.66
CA GLU A 21 4.19 -19.45 -25.60
C GLU A 21 3.26 -18.25 -25.41
N LYS A 22 2.12 -18.40 -24.72
CA LYS A 22 1.34 -17.27 -24.22
C LYS A 22 1.51 -17.17 -22.72
N ASN A 23 2.42 -16.28 -22.31
CA ASN A 23 2.36 -15.63 -21.00
C ASN A 23 0.91 -15.23 -20.75
N VAL A 24 0.19 -16.00 -19.93
CA VAL A 24 -1.17 -15.64 -19.50
C VAL A 24 -0.98 -14.38 -18.65
N GLU A 25 -1.23 -13.23 -19.27
CA GLU A 25 -1.20 -11.94 -18.59
C GLU A 25 -2.11 -12.01 -17.37
N LEU A 26 -1.50 -11.94 -16.18
CA LEU A 26 -2.20 -11.77 -14.93
C LEU A 26 -2.93 -10.42 -14.99
N GLU A 27 -4.25 -10.45 -15.24
CA GLU A 27 -5.10 -9.26 -15.16
C GLU A 27 -4.92 -8.58 -13.80
N LYS A 28 -4.26 -7.41 -13.81
CA LYS A 28 -4.02 -6.57 -12.62
C LYS A 28 -5.34 -6.07 -12.03
N GLY A 29 -5.60 -6.42 -10.78
CA GLY A 29 -6.78 -6.04 -9.99
C GLY A 29 -7.02 -6.94 -8.76
N GLY A 30 -5.97 -7.63 -8.29
CA GLY A 30 -5.99 -8.54 -7.15
C GLY A 30 -6.01 -7.79 -5.83
N ASP A 31 -6.70 -8.28 -4.81
CA ASP A 31 -6.52 -7.76 -3.45
C ASP A 31 -5.19 -8.23 -2.83
N TYR A 32 -4.98 -7.94 -1.54
CA TYR A 32 -3.79 -8.32 -0.77
C TYR A 32 -3.42 -9.83 -0.80
N SER A 33 -4.32 -10.70 -1.27
CA SER A 33 -4.08 -12.14 -1.43
C SER A 33 -3.88 -12.58 -2.89
N GLY A 34 -3.93 -11.66 -3.83
CA GLY A 34 -3.89 -11.90 -5.28
C GLY A 34 -5.25 -12.23 -5.90
N ALA A 35 -6.37 -12.05 -5.19
CA ALA A 35 -7.70 -12.40 -5.72
C ALA A 35 -8.33 -11.24 -6.51
N VAL A 36 -8.62 -11.45 -7.79
CA VAL A 36 -9.05 -10.39 -8.72
C VAL A 36 -10.57 -10.15 -8.67
N LYS A 37 -11.02 -8.90 -8.83
CA LYS A 37 -12.44 -8.56 -8.99
C LYS A 37 -12.88 -8.82 -10.44
N LYS A 38 -14.08 -9.39 -10.62
CA LYS A 38 -14.69 -9.54 -11.95
C LYS A 38 -14.96 -8.19 -12.60
N THR A 39 -14.25 -7.88 -13.68
CA THR A 39 -14.39 -6.63 -14.45
C THR A 39 -14.89 -6.88 -15.86
N SER A 40 -14.52 -8.02 -16.48
CA SER A 40 -15.00 -8.40 -17.81
C SER A 40 -16.52 -8.66 -17.83
N ALA A 41 -17.20 -8.05 -18.81
CA ALA A 41 -18.62 -8.29 -19.05
C ALA A 41 -18.91 -9.77 -19.40
N GLU A 42 -17.98 -10.44 -20.08
CA GLU A 42 -18.07 -11.86 -20.43
C GLU A 42 -17.96 -12.74 -19.19
N GLU A 43 -17.02 -12.45 -18.28
CA GLU A 43 -16.89 -13.18 -17.01
C GLU A 43 -18.12 -12.99 -16.12
N ILE A 44 -18.66 -11.77 -16.05
CA ILE A 44 -19.89 -11.50 -15.28
C ILE A 44 -21.08 -12.29 -15.85
N LYS A 45 -21.22 -12.35 -17.18
CA LYS A 45 -22.27 -13.12 -17.86
C LYS A 45 -22.11 -14.62 -17.61
N LEU A 46 -20.87 -15.13 -17.70
CA LEU A 46 -20.55 -16.52 -17.39
C LEU A 46 -20.94 -16.86 -15.95
N VAL A 47 -20.52 -16.06 -14.97
CA VAL A 47 -20.82 -16.34 -13.55
C VAL A 47 -22.31 -16.28 -13.25
N ARG A 48 -23.07 -15.35 -13.86
CA ARG A 48 -24.55 -15.36 -13.73
C ARG A 48 -25.17 -16.64 -14.29
N LYS A 49 -24.66 -17.16 -15.41
CA LYS A 49 -25.09 -18.43 -16.00
C LYS A 49 -24.75 -19.62 -15.08
N LEU A 50 -23.55 -19.62 -14.47
CA LEU A 50 -23.14 -20.60 -13.46
C LEU A 50 -24.05 -20.53 -12.24
N ASP A 51 -24.31 -19.33 -11.68
CA ASP A 51 -25.17 -19.12 -10.52
C ASP A 51 -26.58 -19.64 -10.77
N TRP A 52 -27.20 -19.29 -11.90
CA TRP A 52 -28.58 -19.73 -12.20
C TRP A 52 -28.72 -21.25 -12.32
N ARG A 53 -27.71 -21.95 -12.85
CA ARG A 53 -27.79 -23.41 -13.07
C ARG A 53 -27.29 -24.22 -11.87
N ILE A 54 -26.11 -23.88 -11.35
CA ILE A 54 -25.45 -24.62 -10.27
C ILE A 54 -26.17 -24.35 -8.95
N MET A 55 -26.38 -23.08 -8.59
CA MET A 55 -26.89 -22.75 -7.26
C MET A 55 -28.35 -23.12 -7.08
N SER A 56 -29.21 -22.90 -8.08
CA SER A 56 -30.63 -23.29 -8.00
C SER A 56 -30.78 -24.80 -7.77
N THR A 57 -30.00 -25.59 -8.50
CA THR A 57 -30.02 -27.06 -8.41
C THR A 57 -29.45 -27.52 -7.08
N LEU A 58 -28.22 -27.11 -6.73
CA LEU A 58 -27.60 -27.54 -5.48
C LEU A 58 -28.40 -27.07 -4.26
N TRP A 59 -28.95 -25.86 -4.27
CA TRP A 59 -29.81 -25.38 -3.19
C TRP A 59 -31.07 -26.24 -3.01
N ALA A 60 -31.78 -26.55 -4.10
CA ALA A 60 -32.97 -27.39 -4.05
C ALA A 60 -32.64 -28.79 -3.52
N MET A 61 -31.51 -29.36 -3.97
CA MET A 61 -31.03 -30.65 -3.47
C MET A 61 -30.70 -30.59 -1.97
N TYR A 62 -30.09 -29.52 -1.47
CA TYR A 62 -29.73 -29.39 -0.05
C TYR A 62 -30.94 -29.16 0.85
N PHE A 63 -31.90 -28.38 0.36
CA PHE A 63 -33.17 -28.16 1.03
C PHE A 63 -33.91 -29.50 1.22
N LEU A 64 -34.05 -30.28 0.14
CA LEU A 64 -34.67 -31.61 0.20
C LEU A 64 -33.85 -32.58 1.08
N ASN A 65 -32.52 -32.44 1.09
CA ASN A 65 -31.65 -33.24 1.95
C ASN A 65 -31.93 -33.04 3.43
N TYR A 66 -32.11 -31.81 3.86
CA TYR A 66 -32.45 -31.56 5.25
C TYR A 66 -33.94 -31.75 5.57
N LEU A 67 -34.84 -31.70 4.59
CA LEU A 67 -36.22 -32.15 4.80
C LEU A 67 -36.27 -33.64 5.14
N ASP A 68 -35.63 -34.49 4.33
CA ASP A 68 -35.55 -35.94 4.56
C ASP A 68 -34.89 -36.30 5.90
N ARG A 69 -33.79 -35.61 6.26
CA ARG A 69 -33.15 -35.80 7.57
C ARG A 69 -34.09 -35.48 8.73
N ASN A 70 -34.89 -34.42 8.60
CA ASN A 70 -35.86 -34.01 9.61
C ASN A 70 -37.13 -34.86 9.58
N ALA A 71 -37.44 -35.55 8.48
CA ALA A 71 -38.67 -36.32 8.30
C ALA A 71 -38.86 -37.43 9.34
N ILE A 72 -37.79 -38.09 9.81
CA ILE A 72 -37.91 -39.11 10.88
C ILE A 72 -38.35 -38.52 12.22
N ALA A 73 -37.88 -37.31 12.53
CA ALA A 73 -38.26 -36.62 13.75
C ALA A 73 -39.73 -36.19 13.69
N GLN A 74 -40.24 -35.84 12.50
CA GLN A 74 -41.65 -35.55 12.29
C GLN A 74 -42.51 -36.82 12.26
N ALA A 75 -42.02 -37.89 11.63
CA ALA A 75 -42.65 -39.20 11.60
C ALA A 75 -42.87 -39.76 13.02
N ARG A 76 -41.92 -39.53 13.93
CA ARG A 76 -42.09 -39.84 15.36
C ARG A 76 -43.34 -39.19 15.97
N LEU A 77 -43.72 -38.00 15.52
CA LEU A 77 -44.93 -37.31 16.00
C LEU A 77 -46.23 -37.90 15.43
N ASN A 78 -46.14 -38.75 14.39
CA ASN A 78 -47.26 -39.46 13.78
C ASN A 78 -47.06 -40.99 13.95
N ASN A 79 -47.04 -41.46 15.20
CA ASN A 79 -47.09 -42.88 15.62
C ASN A 79 -45.98 -43.82 15.08
N LEU A 80 -44.88 -43.34 14.47
CA LEU A 80 -43.78 -44.19 13.97
C LEU A 80 -43.21 -45.16 15.04
N GLU A 81 -43.05 -44.71 16.28
CA GLU A 81 -42.51 -45.55 17.36
C GLU A 81 -43.47 -46.69 17.71
N ASP A 82 -44.77 -46.40 17.74
CA ASP A 82 -45.83 -47.36 18.06
C ASP A 82 -46.04 -48.36 16.91
N ASP A 83 -46.05 -47.87 15.66
CA ASP A 83 -46.23 -48.68 14.44
C ASP A 83 -45.09 -49.69 14.22
N LEU A 84 -43.87 -49.37 14.68
CA LEU A 84 -42.66 -50.20 14.49
C LEU A 84 -42.22 -50.93 15.78
N GLY A 85 -42.91 -50.70 16.91
CA GLY A 85 -42.60 -51.30 18.21
C GLY A 85 -41.24 -50.92 18.77
N LEU A 86 -40.80 -49.67 18.61
CA LEU A 86 -39.48 -49.22 19.05
C LEU A 86 -39.41 -49.06 20.57
N VAL A 87 -38.42 -49.67 21.24
CA VAL A 87 -38.25 -49.61 22.71
C VAL A 87 -36.92 -48.97 23.14
N GLY A 88 -36.97 -48.23 24.25
CA GLY A 88 -35.77 -47.67 24.89
C GLY A 88 -34.95 -46.76 23.98
N ALA A 89 -33.69 -47.12 23.72
CA ALA A 89 -32.77 -46.34 22.90
C ALA A 89 -32.83 -46.63 21.38
N GLN A 90 -33.70 -47.55 20.93
CA GLN A 90 -33.74 -48.02 19.54
C GLN A 90 -34.02 -46.91 18.52
N TYR A 91 -34.93 -45.98 18.81
CA TYR A 91 -35.16 -44.81 17.96
C TYR A 91 -33.89 -43.95 17.79
N ASN A 92 -33.16 -43.74 18.89
CA ASN A 92 -31.90 -42.99 18.87
C ASN A 92 -30.84 -43.74 18.03
N THR A 93 -30.78 -45.07 18.12
CA THR A 93 -29.90 -45.90 17.28
C THR A 93 -30.24 -45.76 15.80
N CYS A 94 -31.52 -45.69 15.43
CA CYS A 94 -31.96 -45.47 14.05
C CYS A 94 -31.53 -44.10 13.49
N ILE A 95 -31.47 -43.08 14.34
CA ILE A 95 -30.92 -41.77 13.96
C ILE A 95 -29.39 -41.86 13.80
N SER A 96 -28.69 -42.47 14.75
CA SER A 96 -27.22 -42.50 14.74
C SER A 96 -26.62 -43.36 13.63
N ILE A 97 -27.25 -44.49 13.28
CA ILE A 97 -26.69 -45.44 12.29
C ILE A 97 -26.57 -44.84 10.88
N LEU A 98 -27.42 -43.86 10.53
CA LEU A 98 -27.30 -43.09 9.30
C LEU A 98 -25.94 -42.41 9.20
N PHE A 99 -25.47 -41.80 10.30
CA PHE A 99 -24.18 -41.12 10.32
C PHE A 99 -23.00 -42.10 10.16
N VAL A 100 -23.13 -43.35 10.57
CA VAL A 100 -22.10 -44.38 10.33
C VAL A 100 -21.92 -44.62 8.82
N GLY A 101 -23.02 -44.88 8.09
CA GLY A 101 -22.98 -45.02 6.64
C GLY A 101 -22.48 -43.75 5.94
N TYR A 102 -22.93 -42.59 6.42
CA TYR A 102 -22.56 -41.27 5.91
C TYR A 102 -21.06 -41.00 6.04
N LEU A 103 -20.46 -41.22 7.21
CA LEU A 103 -19.04 -40.94 7.45
C LEU A 103 -18.12 -41.90 6.67
N LEU A 104 -18.50 -43.18 6.52
CA LEU A 104 -17.71 -44.18 5.79
C LEU A 104 -17.59 -43.86 4.29
N MET A 105 -18.66 -43.36 3.68
CA MET A 105 -18.74 -43.22 2.22
C MET A 105 -18.36 -41.83 1.71
N GLN A 106 -18.29 -40.80 2.56
CA GLN A 106 -17.96 -39.43 2.14
C GLN A 106 -16.58 -39.31 1.45
N ILE A 107 -15.53 -39.86 2.07
CA ILE A 107 -14.17 -39.76 1.54
C ILE A 107 -14.01 -40.60 0.25
N PRO A 108 -14.38 -41.91 0.23
CA PRO A 108 -14.28 -42.72 -0.99
C PRO A 108 -15.09 -42.14 -2.16
N SER A 109 -16.29 -41.63 -1.89
CA SER A 109 -17.16 -41.05 -2.90
C SER A 109 -16.55 -39.78 -3.54
N ASN A 110 -15.99 -38.87 -2.74
CA ASN A 110 -15.36 -37.67 -3.30
C ASN A 110 -14.03 -37.97 -4.01
N MET A 111 -13.28 -38.98 -3.56
CA MET A 111 -12.12 -39.47 -4.31
C MET A 111 -12.52 -40.04 -5.68
N LEU A 112 -13.68 -40.71 -5.74
CA LEU A 112 -14.22 -41.23 -7.00
C LEU A 112 -14.64 -40.08 -7.93
N MET A 113 -15.33 -39.07 -7.39
CA MET A 113 -15.75 -37.90 -8.15
C MET A 113 -14.57 -37.01 -8.58
N SER A 114 -13.48 -36.95 -7.82
CA SER A 114 -12.27 -36.22 -8.21
C SER A 114 -11.36 -37.00 -9.16
N SER A 115 -11.67 -38.27 -9.47
CA SER A 115 -10.80 -39.14 -10.28
C SER A 115 -10.78 -38.83 -11.79
N GLN A 116 -11.61 -37.88 -12.25
CA GLN A 116 -11.85 -37.56 -13.67
C GLN A 116 -12.40 -38.69 -14.55
N LYS A 117 -12.60 -39.90 -13.99
CA LYS A 117 -13.15 -41.06 -14.70
C LYS A 117 -14.67 -41.04 -14.79
N ILE A 118 -15.32 -40.29 -13.91
CA ILE A 118 -16.78 -40.21 -13.77
C ILE A 118 -17.18 -38.74 -13.88
N ARG A 119 -18.35 -38.51 -14.48
CA ARG A 119 -18.96 -37.19 -14.62
C ARG A 119 -19.64 -36.78 -13.30
N PRO A 120 -19.18 -35.70 -12.63
CA PRO A 120 -19.75 -35.23 -11.37
C PRO A 120 -21.27 -35.00 -11.42
N SER A 121 -21.77 -34.43 -12.53
CA SER A 121 -23.21 -34.17 -12.72
C SER A 121 -24.05 -35.45 -12.64
N LEU A 122 -23.64 -36.50 -13.36
CA LEU A 122 -24.33 -37.79 -13.36
C LEU A 122 -24.20 -38.49 -12.02
N TYR A 123 -23.00 -38.51 -11.45
CA TYR A 123 -22.73 -39.23 -10.20
C TYR A 123 -23.56 -38.67 -9.04
N MET A 124 -23.56 -37.36 -8.83
CA MET A 124 -24.34 -36.72 -7.77
C MET A 124 -25.84 -36.96 -7.94
N CYS A 125 -26.37 -36.85 -9.16
CA CYS A 125 -27.78 -37.09 -9.44
C CYS A 125 -28.16 -38.57 -9.27
N ILE A 126 -27.31 -39.52 -9.68
CA ILE A 126 -27.55 -40.95 -9.47
C ILE A 126 -27.56 -41.28 -7.97
N CYS A 127 -26.62 -40.74 -7.21
CA CYS A 127 -26.61 -40.92 -5.75
C CYS A 127 -27.86 -40.31 -5.10
N MET A 128 -28.31 -39.13 -5.55
CA MET A 128 -29.55 -38.53 -5.06
C MET A 128 -30.80 -39.33 -5.45
N MET A 129 -30.87 -39.89 -6.66
CA MET A 129 -31.95 -40.78 -7.07
C MET A 129 -31.96 -42.06 -6.21
N ALA A 130 -30.79 -42.65 -5.94
CA ALA A 130 -30.66 -43.80 -5.07
C ALA A 130 -31.09 -43.47 -3.63
N TRP A 131 -30.63 -42.32 -3.11
CA TRP A 131 -31.03 -41.81 -1.80
C TRP A 131 -32.53 -41.55 -1.71
N ALA A 132 -33.16 -40.96 -2.73
CA ALA A 132 -34.60 -40.74 -2.78
C ALA A 132 -35.41 -42.05 -2.76
N VAL A 133 -34.95 -43.07 -3.50
CA VAL A 133 -35.56 -44.41 -3.51
C VAL A 133 -35.41 -45.08 -2.15
N VAL A 134 -34.22 -45.04 -1.54
CA VAL A 134 -33.98 -45.62 -0.21
C VAL A 134 -34.78 -44.89 0.87
N SER A 135 -34.93 -43.56 0.77
CA SER A 135 -35.79 -42.78 1.67
C SER A 135 -37.24 -43.22 1.57
N ALA A 136 -37.80 -43.32 0.36
CA ALA A 136 -39.17 -43.80 0.15
C ALA A 136 -39.37 -45.23 0.66
N CYS A 137 -38.36 -46.11 0.60
CA CYS A 137 -38.40 -47.44 1.19
C CYS A 137 -38.58 -47.44 2.72
N THR A 138 -38.36 -46.31 3.42
CA THR A 138 -38.67 -46.18 4.85
C THR A 138 -40.15 -46.45 5.13
N ALA A 139 -41.05 -46.11 4.19
CA ALA A 139 -42.48 -46.41 4.30
C ALA A 139 -42.80 -47.92 4.35
N LEU A 140 -41.86 -48.78 3.91
CA LEU A 140 -41.99 -50.23 3.90
C LEU A 140 -41.49 -50.89 5.20
N ALA A 141 -40.85 -50.15 6.10
CA ALA A 141 -40.35 -50.69 7.36
C ALA A 141 -41.50 -51.21 8.24
N ARG A 142 -41.32 -52.39 8.84
CA ARG A 142 -42.31 -53.02 9.72
C ARG A 142 -41.82 -53.25 11.14
N ASN A 143 -40.53 -53.09 11.39
CA ASN A 143 -39.89 -53.31 12.69
C ASN A 143 -38.58 -52.50 12.80
N TYR A 144 -37.95 -52.54 13.97
CA TYR A 144 -36.67 -51.90 14.24
C TYR A 144 -35.56 -52.27 13.24
N THR A 145 -35.42 -53.54 12.87
CA THR A 145 -34.35 -54.01 11.98
C THR A 145 -34.50 -53.43 10.58
N ASP A 146 -35.71 -53.43 10.03
CA ASP A 146 -35.99 -52.84 8.72
C ASP A 146 -35.60 -51.35 8.69
N LEU A 147 -35.98 -50.61 9.74
CA LEU A 147 -35.67 -49.18 9.85
C LEU A 147 -34.17 -48.93 9.97
N VAL A 148 -33.43 -49.74 10.73
CA VAL A 148 -31.96 -49.62 10.86
C VAL A 148 -31.25 -49.88 9.53
N ILE A 149 -31.67 -50.92 8.79
CA ILE A 149 -31.08 -51.27 7.49
C ILE A 149 -31.29 -50.13 6.49
N VAL A 150 -32.54 -49.64 6.36
CA VAL A 150 -32.87 -48.53 5.46
C VAL A 150 -32.06 -47.29 5.85
N ARG A 151 -31.97 -46.96 7.14
CA ARG A 151 -31.20 -45.80 7.65
C ARG A 151 -29.70 -45.89 7.35
N PHE A 152 -29.10 -47.06 7.48
CA PHE A 152 -27.68 -47.26 7.15
C PHE A 152 -27.42 -47.03 5.66
N PHE A 153 -28.22 -47.64 4.79
CA PHE A 153 -28.09 -47.48 3.34
C PHE A 153 -28.45 -46.06 2.88
N LEU A 154 -29.39 -45.40 3.57
CA LEU A 154 -29.70 -43.99 3.35
C LEU A 154 -28.43 -43.16 3.52
N GLY A 155 -27.74 -43.31 4.65
CA GLY A 155 -26.46 -42.63 4.92
C GLY A 155 -25.38 -42.92 3.87
N VAL A 156 -25.27 -44.17 3.41
CA VAL A 156 -24.36 -44.58 2.32
C VAL A 156 -24.65 -43.83 1.01
N THR A 157 -25.93 -43.77 0.62
CA THR A 157 -26.36 -43.12 -0.63
C THR A 157 -26.33 -41.59 -0.57
N GLU A 158 -26.47 -41.02 0.63
CA GLU A 158 -26.51 -39.59 0.88
C GLU A 158 -25.11 -38.96 1.03
N ALA A 159 -24.13 -39.75 1.49
CA ALA A 159 -22.73 -39.35 1.70
C ALA A 159 -22.07 -38.54 0.55
N PRO A 160 -22.32 -38.85 -0.73
CA PRO A 160 -21.72 -38.13 -1.85
C PRO A 160 -22.16 -36.66 -1.96
N TYR A 161 -23.35 -36.32 -1.45
CA TYR A 161 -24.00 -35.06 -1.82
C TYR A 161 -23.28 -33.82 -1.29
N TYR A 162 -23.18 -33.64 0.04
CA TYR A 162 -22.72 -32.37 0.61
C TYR A 162 -21.25 -32.06 0.28
N PRO A 163 -20.27 -32.92 0.63
CA PRO A 163 -18.89 -32.68 0.22
C PRO A 163 -18.72 -32.66 -1.31
N GLY A 164 -19.60 -33.35 -2.06
CA GLY A 164 -19.57 -33.29 -3.52
C GLY A 164 -20.03 -31.95 -4.08
N ALA A 165 -21.06 -31.35 -3.49
CA ALA A 165 -21.50 -29.99 -3.78
C ALA A 165 -20.41 -28.97 -3.45
N LEU A 166 -19.72 -29.12 -2.31
CA LEU A 166 -18.57 -28.26 -1.94
C LEU A 166 -17.46 -28.35 -2.99
N TYR A 167 -17.11 -29.57 -3.40
CA TYR A 167 -16.10 -29.79 -4.43
C TYR A 167 -16.52 -29.17 -5.77
N MET A 168 -17.76 -29.41 -6.22
CA MET A 168 -18.27 -28.86 -7.47
C MET A 168 -18.24 -27.33 -7.46
N LEU A 169 -18.68 -26.68 -6.38
CA LEU A 169 -18.58 -25.23 -6.24
C LEU A 169 -17.12 -24.76 -6.31
N SER A 170 -16.20 -25.50 -5.70
CA SER A 170 -14.77 -25.17 -5.72
C SER A 170 -14.08 -25.31 -7.08
N LEU A 171 -14.72 -25.97 -8.05
CA LEU A 171 -14.23 -26.10 -9.43
C LEU A 171 -14.62 -24.92 -10.33
N PHE A 172 -15.65 -24.14 -9.96
CA PHE A 172 -16.23 -23.10 -10.82
C PHE A 172 -16.22 -21.70 -10.20
N TYR A 173 -16.06 -21.60 -8.87
CA TYR A 173 -16.09 -20.34 -8.15
C TYR A 173 -14.74 -20.00 -7.51
N THR A 174 -14.34 -18.74 -7.62
CA THR A 174 -13.08 -18.23 -7.03
C THR A 174 -13.18 -18.07 -5.51
N ARG A 175 -12.04 -17.85 -4.84
CA ARG A 175 -11.95 -17.69 -3.37
C ARG A 175 -12.79 -16.53 -2.82
N LYS A 176 -13.08 -15.51 -3.64
CA LYS A 176 -13.98 -14.38 -3.32
C LYS A 176 -15.46 -14.73 -3.48
N GLU A 177 -15.77 -15.67 -4.36
CA GLU A 177 -17.16 -16.03 -4.69
C GLU A 177 -17.68 -17.17 -3.83
N ILE A 178 -16.81 -18.13 -3.51
CA ILE A 178 -17.18 -19.42 -2.92
C ILE A 178 -17.91 -19.26 -1.59
N ALA A 179 -17.46 -18.35 -0.71
CA ALA A 179 -18.09 -18.14 0.60
C ALA A 179 -19.56 -17.71 0.50
N THR A 180 -19.88 -16.83 -0.45
CA THR A 180 -21.26 -16.41 -0.74
C THR A 180 -22.11 -17.56 -1.28
N ARG A 181 -21.55 -18.38 -2.19
CA ARG A 181 -22.30 -19.50 -2.76
C ARG A 181 -22.55 -20.57 -1.70
N LEU A 182 -21.56 -20.80 -0.82
CA LEU A 182 -21.71 -21.67 0.33
C LEU A 182 -22.75 -21.16 1.33
N SER A 183 -22.84 -19.84 1.59
CA SER A 183 -23.89 -19.30 2.46
C SER A 183 -25.28 -19.39 1.86
N ILE A 184 -25.41 -19.17 0.54
CA ILE A 184 -26.66 -19.41 -0.18
C ILE A 184 -27.03 -20.89 -0.09
N LEU A 185 -26.11 -21.81 -0.41
CA LEU A 185 -26.34 -23.25 -0.26
C LEU A 185 -26.80 -23.58 1.16
N TYR A 186 -26.09 -23.09 2.16
CA TYR A 186 -26.36 -23.37 3.57
C TYR A 186 -27.73 -22.85 4.05
N SER A 187 -28.25 -21.78 3.45
CA SER A 187 -29.61 -21.31 3.73
C SER A 187 -30.69 -22.35 3.44
N GLY A 188 -30.43 -23.30 2.53
CA GLY A 188 -31.31 -24.44 2.26
C GLY A 188 -31.54 -25.32 3.50
N ASN A 189 -30.49 -25.57 4.30
CA ASN A 189 -30.61 -26.30 5.56
C ASN A 189 -31.48 -25.54 6.57
N ILE A 190 -31.25 -24.23 6.70
CA ILE A 190 -31.95 -23.36 7.65
C ILE A 190 -33.45 -23.31 7.33
N LEU A 191 -33.78 -23.13 6.04
CA LEU A 191 -35.16 -23.10 5.57
C LEU A 191 -35.83 -24.47 5.69
N ALA A 192 -35.15 -25.55 5.31
CA ALA A 192 -35.68 -26.91 5.48
C ALA A 192 -36.00 -27.22 6.95
N THR A 193 -35.10 -26.86 7.87
CA THR A 193 -35.31 -27.07 9.30
C THR A 193 -36.48 -26.24 9.83
N SER A 194 -36.61 -24.99 9.38
CA SER A 194 -37.72 -24.10 9.79
C SER A 194 -39.09 -24.56 9.28
N PHE A 195 -39.17 -25.12 8.08
CA PHE A 195 -40.45 -25.50 7.44
C PHE A 195 -40.79 -26.99 7.55
N SER A 196 -39.87 -27.87 7.95
CA SER A 196 -40.08 -29.32 8.00
C SER A 196 -41.32 -29.74 8.80
N GLY A 197 -41.54 -29.15 9.98
CA GLY A 197 -42.71 -29.45 10.81
C GLY A 197 -44.04 -29.00 10.20
N LEU A 198 -44.05 -27.86 9.50
CA LEU A 198 -45.25 -27.36 8.82
C LEU A 198 -45.61 -28.21 7.60
N ILE A 199 -44.61 -28.67 6.84
CA ILE A 199 -44.79 -29.58 5.71
C ILE A 199 -45.31 -30.93 6.19
N ALA A 200 -44.73 -31.47 7.27
CA ALA A 200 -45.18 -32.72 7.86
C ALA A 200 -46.63 -32.64 8.36
N GLU A 201 -47.00 -31.57 9.06
CA GLU A 201 -48.40 -31.34 9.51
C GLU A 201 -49.38 -31.27 8.33
N ALA A 202 -48.99 -30.62 7.22
CA ALA A 202 -49.81 -30.57 6.02
C ALA A 202 -50.03 -31.98 5.42
N VAL A 203 -49.00 -32.83 5.42
CA VAL A 203 -49.11 -34.23 4.97
C VAL A 203 -49.97 -35.05 5.93
N PHE A 204 -49.75 -34.93 7.24
CA PHE A 204 -50.49 -35.68 8.25
C PHE A 204 -51.97 -35.30 8.28
N SER A 205 -52.31 -34.01 8.18
CA SER A 205 -53.70 -33.57 8.18
C SER A 205 -54.49 -33.89 6.91
N THR A 206 -53.80 -34.14 5.78
CA THR A 206 -54.47 -34.36 4.47
C THR A 206 -54.40 -35.80 3.95
N LEU A 207 -53.35 -36.55 4.30
CA LEU A 207 -53.07 -37.88 3.73
C LEU A 207 -53.03 -39.00 4.79
N ASP A 208 -53.15 -38.69 6.09
CA ASP A 208 -53.18 -39.75 7.10
C ASP A 208 -54.41 -40.66 6.94
N GLY A 209 -54.18 -41.97 6.93
CA GLY A 209 -55.19 -43.00 6.64
C GLY A 209 -55.56 -43.14 5.16
N ALA A 210 -55.09 -42.25 4.26
CA ALA A 210 -55.37 -42.36 2.84
C ALA A 210 -54.74 -43.64 2.26
N HIS A 211 -55.53 -44.41 1.51
CA HIS A 211 -55.15 -45.73 0.97
C HIS A 211 -54.62 -46.74 2.02
N GLY A 212 -54.98 -46.59 3.29
CA GLY A 212 -54.55 -47.50 4.36
C GLY A 212 -53.10 -47.34 4.81
N LEU A 213 -52.45 -46.24 4.46
CA LEU A 213 -51.10 -45.90 4.92
C LEU A 213 -51.16 -44.80 6.00
N ALA A 214 -50.32 -44.93 7.02
CA ALA A 214 -50.13 -43.89 8.03
C ALA A 214 -49.48 -42.64 7.42
N GLY A 215 -49.79 -41.46 7.95
CA GLY A 215 -49.31 -40.16 7.47
C GLY A 215 -47.78 -40.09 7.37
N TRP A 216 -47.04 -40.70 8.30
CA TRP A 216 -45.58 -40.75 8.25
C TRP A 216 -45.04 -41.55 7.05
N LYS A 217 -45.77 -42.56 6.58
CA LYS A 217 -45.40 -43.32 5.37
C LYS A 217 -45.58 -42.46 4.12
N TRP A 218 -46.67 -41.70 4.07
CA TRP A 218 -46.91 -40.73 2.99
C TRP A 218 -45.85 -39.64 2.94
N LEU A 219 -45.37 -39.17 4.10
CA LEU A 219 -44.31 -38.16 4.17
C LEU A 219 -43.04 -38.61 3.42
N PHE A 220 -42.53 -39.81 3.70
CA PHE A 220 -41.34 -40.34 2.99
C PHE A 220 -41.58 -40.62 1.50
N ILE A 221 -42.79 -41.03 1.11
CA ILE A 221 -43.13 -41.27 -0.30
C ILE A 221 -43.16 -39.94 -1.09
N VAL A 222 -43.84 -38.92 -0.57
CA VAL A 222 -43.97 -37.61 -1.23
C VAL A 222 -42.61 -36.92 -1.33
N GLU A 223 -41.83 -36.93 -0.25
CA GLU A 223 -40.48 -36.38 -0.25
C GLU A 223 -39.55 -37.15 -1.20
N GLY A 224 -39.62 -38.49 -1.21
CA GLY A 224 -38.85 -39.34 -2.12
C GLY A 224 -39.14 -39.07 -3.59
N ILE A 225 -40.41 -38.99 -4.00
CA ILE A 225 -40.81 -38.70 -5.40
C ILE A 225 -40.32 -37.31 -5.82
N THR A 226 -40.51 -36.31 -4.95
CA THR A 226 -40.07 -34.94 -5.21
C THR A 226 -38.55 -34.86 -5.36
N THR A 227 -37.82 -35.54 -4.48
CA THR A 227 -36.34 -35.63 -4.51
C THR A 227 -35.84 -36.31 -5.78
N PHE A 228 -36.50 -37.41 -6.20
CA PHE A 228 -36.17 -38.10 -7.44
C PHE A 228 -36.39 -37.19 -8.67
N GLY A 229 -37.50 -36.46 -8.73
CA GLY A 229 -37.79 -35.51 -9.81
C GLY A 229 -36.75 -34.40 -9.93
N ILE A 230 -36.35 -33.79 -8.81
CA ILE A 230 -35.28 -32.78 -8.79
C ILE A 230 -33.93 -33.38 -9.21
N ALA A 231 -33.62 -34.62 -8.82
CA ALA A 231 -32.40 -35.29 -9.23
C ALA A 231 -32.33 -35.51 -10.75
N VAL A 232 -33.45 -35.86 -11.40
CA VAL A 232 -33.54 -36.00 -12.87
C VAL A 232 -33.28 -34.66 -13.56
N ILE A 233 -33.88 -33.56 -13.06
CA ILE A 233 -33.60 -32.20 -13.57
C ILE A 233 -32.12 -31.85 -13.39
N GLY A 234 -31.55 -32.22 -12.23
CA GLY A 234 -30.16 -31.98 -11.90
C GLY A 234 -29.17 -32.56 -12.90
N ILE A 235 -29.49 -33.69 -13.56
CA ILE A 235 -28.64 -34.27 -14.61
C ILE A 235 -28.37 -33.22 -15.68
N PHE A 236 -29.39 -32.48 -16.11
CA PHE A 236 -29.33 -31.47 -17.18
C PHE A 236 -28.78 -30.11 -16.75
N MET A 237 -28.84 -29.79 -15.45
CA MET A 237 -28.42 -28.49 -14.92
C MET A 237 -27.01 -28.49 -14.33
N LEU A 238 -26.59 -29.57 -13.66
CA LEU A 238 -25.28 -29.63 -13.01
C LEU A 238 -24.12 -29.68 -14.03
N PRO A 239 -22.98 -29.06 -13.69
CA PRO A 239 -21.77 -29.10 -14.49
C PRO A 239 -20.93 -30.36 -14.23
N ASP A 240 -19.98 -30.62 -15.12
CA ASP A 240 -18.91 -31.60 -14.90
C ASP A 240 -17.63 -30.88 -14.49
N TYR A 241 -16.64 -30.76 -15.38
CA TYR A 241 -15.44 -29.95 -15.16
C TYR A 241 -15.48 -28.69 -16.02
N PRO A 242 -14.71 -27.63 -15.70
CA PRO A 242 -14.70 -26.38 -16.47
C PRO A 242 -14.55 -26.60 -17.98
N LEU A 243 -13.63 -27.47 -18.39
CA LEU A 243 -13.34 -27.76 -19.80
C LEU A 243 -14.31 -28.74 -20.48
N THR A 244 -15.14 -29.46 -19.73
CA THR A 244 -15.98 -30.55 -20.27
C THR A 244 -17.48 -30.34 -20.10
N THR A 245 -17.88 -29.25 -19.45
CA THR A 245 -19.30 -28.97 -19.17
C THR A 245 -20.09 -28.73 -20.45
N ARG A 246 -21.07 -29.59 -20.70
CA ARG A 246 -21.81 -29.69 -21.96
C ARG A 246 -22.56 -28.43 -22.40
N TRP A 247 -23.09 -27.66 -21.46
CA TRP A 247 -23.92 -26.49 -21.72
C TRP A 247 -23.14 -25.15 -21.75
N LEU A 248 -21.82 -25.21 -21.56
CA LEU A 248 -20.91 -24.10 -21.81
C LEU A 248 -20.38 -24.16 -23.24
N THR A 249 -20.25 -23.00 -23.89
CA THR A 249 -19.56 -22.88 -25.19
C THR A 249 -18.05 -23.11 -25.03
N PRO A 250 -17.29 -23.42 -26.10
CA PRO A 250 -15.85 -23.60 -26.02
C PRO A 250 -15.11 -22.43 -25.35
N GLU A 251 -15.53 -21.19 -25.65
CA GLU A 251 -14.97 -19.96 -25.09
C GLU A 251 -15.30 -19.83 -23.60
N GLU A 252 -16.56 -20.08 -23.23
CA GLU A 252 -16.99 -20.09 -21.82
C GLU A 252 -16.27 -21.17 -21.00
N ARG A 253 -15.97 -22.33 -21.59
CA ARG A 253 -15.22 -23.42 -20.94
C ARG A 253 -13.78 -23.02 -20.65
N GLN A 254 -13.13 -22.40 -21.63
CA GLN A 254 -11.76 -21.92 -21.46
C GLN A 254 -11.72 -20.81 -20.40
N LEU A 255 -12.64 -19.85 -20.47
CA LEU A 255 -12.74 -18.78 -19.46
C LEU A 255 -13.03 -19.32 -18.05
N ALA A 256 -13.90 -20.34 -17.92
CA ALA A 256 -14.18 -21.01 -16.65
C ALA A 256 -12.96 -21.76 -16.09
N HIS A 257 -12.09 -22.29 -16.95
CA HIS A 257 -10.84 -22.94 -16.55
C HIS A 257 -9.79 -21.90 -16.12
N ASP A 258 -9.55 -20.90 -16.96
CA ASP A 258 -8.49 -19.91 -16.78
C ASP A 258 -8.72 -19.06 -15.54
N ARG A 259 -9.97 -18.70 -15.22
CA ARG A 259 -10.29 -17.95 -14.00
C ARG A 259 -9.92 -18.70 -12.72
N ILE A 260 -10.03 -20.03 -12.71
CA ILE A 260 -9.71 -20.86 -11.55
C ILE A 260 -8.21 -21.12 -11.47
N GLY A 261 -7.54 -21.27 -12.62
CA GLY A 261 -6.08 -21.32 -12.70
C GLY A 261 -5.44 -20.05 -12.13
N ARG A 262 -5.91 -18.87 -12.55
CA ARG A 262 -5.45 -17.56 -12.05
C ARG A 262 -5.69 -17.37 -10.55
N ASP A 263 -6.74 -17.97 -10.00
CA ASP A 263 -7.08 -17.82 -8.58
C ASP A 263 -6.37 -18.81 -7.65
N THR A 264 -5.76 -19.88 -8.18
CA THR A 264 -5.17 -20.96 -7.38
C THR A 264 -3.68 -20.75 -7.15
N VAL A 265 -3.28 -20.54 -5.89
CA VAL A 265 -1.88 -20.40 -5.50
C VAL A 265 -1.18 -21.76 -5.43
N GLY A 266 -0.06 -21.91 -6.15
CA GLY A 266 0.73 -23.14 -6.16
C GLY A 266 0.00 -24.30 -6.85
N LEU A 267 -0.61 -24.03 -8.01
CA LEU A 267 -1.29 -25.03 -8.82
C LEU A 267 -0.30 -26.15 -9.21
N GLU A 268 -0.63 -27.39 -8.85
CA GLU A 268 0.14 -28.57 -9.21
C GLU A 268 -0.63 -29.44 -10.21
N GLN A 269 0.10 -30.18 -11.06
CA GLN A 269 -0.53 -31.14 -11.97
C GLN A 269 -1.20 -32.28 -11.19
N SER A 270 -2.34 -32.76 -11.69
CA SER A 270 -3.03 -33.90 -11.10
C SER A 270 -2.16 -35.17 -11.15
N GLN A 271 -2.00 -35.80 -10.00
CA GLN A 271 -1.35 -37.11 -9.85
C GLN A 271 -2.37 -38.21 -9.49
N GLY A 272 -3.67 -37.91 -9.64
CA GLY A 272 -4.78 -38.81 -9.36
C GLY A 272 -5.22 -38.86 -7.89
N ALA A 273 -6.39 -39.46 -7.64
CA ALA A 273 -7.09 -39.40 -6.35
C ALA A 273 -6.29 -39.95 -5.15
N ARG A 274 -5.49 -41.02 -5.35
CA ARG A 274 -4.64 -41.57 -4.26
C ARG A 274 -3.50 -40.62 -3.88
N ALA A 275 -2.94 -39.91 -4.85
CA ALA A 275 -1.91 -38.92 -4.59
C ALA A 275 -2.52 -37.71 -3.87
N GLY A 276 -3.68 -37.21 -4.34
CA GLY A 276 -4.43 -36.15 -3.65
C GLY A 276 -4.76 -36.49 -2.19
N PHE A 277 -5.17 -37.74 -1.92
CA PHE A 277 -5.38 -38.21 -0.55
C PHE A 277 -4.10 -38.15 0.29
N ARG A 278 -2.97 -38.64 -0.25
CA ARG A 278 -1.67 -38.59 0.42
C ARG A 278 -1.19 -37.15 0.64
N GLN A 279 -1.43 -36.24 -0.30
CA GLN A 279 -1.11 -34.82 -0.18
C GLN A 279 -1.95 -34.15 0.92
N ALA A 280 -3.24 -34.49 1.02
CA ALA A 280 -4.14 -33.93 2.03
C ALA A 280 -3.70 -34.32 3.45
N ILE A 281 -3.48 -35.62 3.73
CA ILE A 281 -3.13 -36.10 5.08
C ILE A 281 -1.73 -35.65 5.54
N ARG A 282 -0.83 -35.32 4.61
CA ARG A 282 0.51 -34.79 4.91
C ARG A 282 0.52 -33.29 5.16
N ASP A 283 -0.55 -32.57 4.82
CA ASP A 283 -0.63 -31.14 5.03
C ASP A 283 -1.00 -30.84 6.49
N PRO A 284 -0.10 -30.25 7.30
CA PRO A 284 -0.37 -30.05 8.71
C PRO A 284 -1.50 -29.01 8.94
N ARG A 285 -1.79 -28.15 7.95
CA ARG A 285 -2.88 -27.17 8.02
C ARG A 285 -4.27 -27.84 8.02
N LEU A 286 -4.38 -29.04 7.45
CA LEU A 286 -5.62 -29.82 7.44
C LEU A 286 -6.12 -30.10 8.87
N TYR A 287 -5.23 -30.49 9.78
CA TYR A 287 -5.62 -30.86 11.13
C TYR A 287 -6.15 -29.67 11.94
N LEU A 288 -5.55 -28.49 11.78
CA LEU A 288 -6.06 -27.26 12.41
C LEU A 288 -7.43 -26.87 11.85
N LEU A 289 -7.64 -27.00 10.53
CA LEU A 289 -8.93 -26.76 9.90
C LEU A 289 -10.00 -27.78 10.35
N CYS A 290 -9.64 -29.06 10.48
CA CYS A 290 -10.51 -30.09 11.04
C CYS A 290 -10.92 -29.78 12.49
N PHE A 291 -9.96 -29.38 13.32
CA PHE A 291 -10.21 -28.99 14.71
C PHE A 291 -11.13 -27.77 14.77
N MET A 292 -10.82 -26.72 14.01
CA MET A 292 -11.64 -25.50 13.94
C MET A 292 -13.07 -25.77 13.51
N GLN A 293 -13.28 -26.58 12.47
CA GLN A 293 -14.61 -26.93 11.98
C GLN A 293 -15.36 -27.84 12.96
N ASN A 294 -14.67 -28.75 13.66
CA ASN A 294 -15.30 -29.58 14.70
C ASN A 294 -15.78 -28.71 15.88
N MET A 295 -14.96 -27.78 16.36
CA MET A 295 -15.35 -26.83 17.41
C MET A 295 -16.53 -25.96 16.95
N HIS A 296 -16.50 -25.46 15.72
CA HIS A 296 -17.60 -24.71 15.13
C HIS A 296 -18.92 -25.51 15.12
N LEU A 297 -18.91 -26.73 14.59
CA LEU A 297 -20.13 -27.53 14.50
C LEU A 297 -20.61 -27.98 15.88
N SER A 298 -19.69 -28.15 16.84
CA SER A 298 -20.03 -28.41 18.25
C SER A 298 -20.75 -27.23 18.89
N ALA A 299 -20.33 -26.00 18.61
CA ALA A 299 -21.04 -24.81 19.03
C ALA A 299 -22.44 -24.71 18.38
N CYS A 300 -22.64 -25.31 17.19
CA CYS A 300 -23.95 -25.40 16.54
C CYS A 300 -24.85 -26.52 17.09
N SER A 301 -24.38 -27.32 18.05
CA SER A 301 -25.12 -28.50 18.55
C SER A 301 -26.45 -28.18 19.23
N PHE A 302 -26.65 -26.91 19.65
CA PHE A 302 -27.93 -26.45 20.19
C PHE A 302 -29.10 -26.70 19.24
N ASN A 303 -28.87 -26.78 17.92
CA ASN A 303 -29.90 -26.99 16.91
C ASN A 303 -30.75 -28.23 17.18
N ASN A 304 -30.13 -29.34 17.56
CA ASN A 304 -30.82 -30.59 17.85
C ASN A 304 -31.76 -30.49 19.06
N PHE A 305 -31.55 -29.49 19.92
CA PHE A 305 -32.29 -29.27 21.16
C PHE A 305 -32.98 -27.90 21.20
N PHE A 306 -33.04 -27.18 20.07
CA PHE A 306 -33.48 -25.79 20.05
C PHE A 306 -34.95 -25.63 20.48
N PRO A 307 -35.91 -26.48 20.05
CA PRO A 307 -37.27 -26.44 20.60
C PRO A 307 -37.32 -26.68 22.11
N THR A 308 -36.43 -27.51 22.64
CA THR A 308 -36.31 -27.77 24.09
C THR A 308 -35.78 -26.55 24.83
N VAL A 309 -34.82 -25.82 24.24
CA VAL A 309 -34.28 -24.57 24.78
C VAL A 309 -35.36 -23.48 24.78
N VAL A 310 -36.08 -23.29 23.66
CA VAL A 310 -37.18 -22.31 23.56
C VAL A 310 -38.36 -22.71 24.45
N GLY A 311 -38.63 -24.01 24.61
CA GLY A 311 -39.67 -24.53 25.51
C GLY A 311 -39.40 -24.22 26.98
N SER A 312 -38.13 -24.10 27.37
CA SER A 312 -37.75 -23.71 28.74
C SER A 312 -38.16 -22.27 29.11
N LEU A 313 -38.64 -21.49 28.14
CA LEU A 313 -39.18 -20.14 28.33
C LEU A 313 -40.63 -20.15 28.86
N GLY A 314 -41.30 -21.31 28.92
CA GLY A 314 -42.62 -21.47 29.53
C GLY A 314 -43.82 -21.27 28.60
N PHE A 315 -43.62 -21.27 27.27
CA PHE A 315 -44.70 -21.18 26.29
C PHE A 315 -45.40 -22.54 26.04
N SER A 316 -46.61 -22.51 25.45
CA SER A 316 -47.31 -23.73 25.03
C SER A 316 -46.58 -24.41 23.86
N ARG A 317 -46.77 -25.73 23.69
CA ARG A 317 -46.10 -26.54 22.65
C ARG A 317 -46.19 -25.90 21.25
N THR A 318 -47.38 -25.44 20.85
CA THR A 318 -47.60 -24.79 19.56
C THR A 318 -46.85 -23.47 19.44
N ILE A 319 -46.89 -22.62 20.48
CA ILE A 319 -46.20 -21.32 20.49
C ILE A 319 -44.68 -21.52 20.48
N THR A 320 -44.15 -22.48 21.24
CA THR A 320 -42.72 -22.82 21.25
C THR A 320 -42.21 -23.22 19.85
N LEU A 321 -42.97 -24.03 19.12
CA LEU A 321 -42.60 -24.44 17.75
C LEU A 321 -42.66 -23.29 16.75
N VAL A 322 -43.59 -22.35 16.93
CA VAL A 322 -43.63 -21.12 16.10
C VAL A 322 -42.45 -20.21 16.43
N LEU A 323 -42.11 -20.06 17.72
CA LEU A 323 -41.01 -19.20 18.18
C LEU A 323 -39.60 -19.73 17.85
N THR A 324 -39.46 -20.97 17.42
CA THR A 324 -38.16 -21.45 16.91
C THR A 324 -37.85 -20.93 15.50
N CYS A 325 -38.86 -20.57 14.71
CA CYS A 325 -38.68 -20.16 13.32
C CYS A 325 -37.94 -18.81 13.16
N PRO A 326 -38.30 -17.72 13.90
CA PRO A 326 -37.68 -16.41 13.69
C PRO A 326 -36.16 -16.38 13.90
N PRO A 327 -35.57 -16.99 14.95
CA PRO A 327 -34.11 -17.06 15.10
C PRO A 327 -33.40 -17.72 13.92
N TYR A 328 -33.98 -18.77 13.33
CA TYR A 328 -33.41 -19.43 12.15
C TYR A 328 -33.49 -18.56 10.91
N LEU A 329 -34.63 -17.90 10.65
CA LEU A 329 -34.78 -17.04 9.48
C LEU A 329 -33.81 -15.84 9.51
N VAL A 330 -33.65 -15.21 10.68
CA VAL A 330 -32.67 -14.14 10.88
C VAL A 330 -31.25 -14.67 10.67
N SER A 331 -30.95 -15.85 11.20
CA SER A 331 -29.66 -16.50 11.02
C SER A 331 -29.34 -16.79 9.54
N GLY A 332 -30.33 -17.22 8.75
CA GLY A 332 -30.16 -17.44 7.31
C GLY A 332 -29.85 -16.16 6.54
N ALA A 333 -30.61 -15.09 6.77
CA ALA A 333 -30.37 -13.79 6.15
C ALA A 333 -28.99 -13.23 6.56
N PHE A 334 -28.66 -13.32 7.85
CA PHE A 334 -27.39 -12.86 8.38
C PHE A 334 -26.20 -13.66 7.81
N GLY A 335 -26.32 -14.98 7.70
CA GLY A 335 -25.30 -15.85 7.09
C GLY A 335 -25.00 -15.51 5.63
N ILE A 336 -26.02 -15.12 4.85
CA ILE A 336 -25.83 -14.65 3.47
C ILE A 336 -25.04 -13.33 3.45
N ILE A 337 -25.39 -12.37 4.31
CA ILE A 337 -24.68 -11.08 4.44
C ILE A 337 -23.22 -11.32 4.81
N ILE A 338 -22.95 -12.16 5.82
CA ILE A 338 -21.59 -12.50 6.24
C ILE A 338 -20.81 -13.20 5.12
N GLY A 339 -21.44 -14.10 4.37
CA GLY A 339 -20.81 -14.73 3.19
C GLY A 339 -20.51 -13.74 2.06
N LEU A 340 -21.34 -12.70 1.88
CA LEU A 340 -21.12 -11.62 0.92
C LEU A 340 -19.97 -10.71 1.35
N THR A 341 -19.96 -10.26 2.61
CA THR A 341 -18.93 -9.35 3.12
C THR A 341 -17.58 -10.06 3.26
N SER A 342 -17.56 -11.30 3.73
CA SER A 342 -16.32 -12.10 3.82
C SER A 342 -15.71 -12.34 2.44
N GLY A 343 -16.54 -12.62 1.43
CA GLY A 343 -16.09 -12.74 0.04
C GLY A 343 -15.59 -11.40 -0.55
N LYS A 344 -16.32 -10.29 -0.30
CA LYS A 344 -15.98 -8.96 -0.81
C LYS A 344 -14.66 -8.43 -0.26
N PHE A 345 -14.45 -8.53 1.06
CA PHE A 345 -13.22 -8.10 1.72
C PHE A 345 -12.12 -9.15 1.70
N ASN A 346 -12.46 -10.38 1.27
CA ASN A 346 -11.58 -11.56 1.30
C ASN A 346 -10.97 -11.86 2.67
N GLU A 347 -11.63 -11.38 3.71
CA GLU A 347 -11.23 -11.49 5.11
C GLU A 347 -12.12 -12.54 5.78
N ARG A 348 -11.51 -13.52 6.46
CA ARG A 348 -12.21 -14.65 7.09
C ARG A 348 -12.15 -14.59 8.62
N THR A 349 -11.02 -14.15 9.17
CA THR A 349 -10.75 -14.23 10.61
C THR A 349 -11.64 -13.28 11.41
N TRP A 350 -11.82 -12.04 10.98
CA TRP A 350 -12.71 -11.08 11.66
C TRP A 350 -14.17 -11.48 11.53
N HIS A 351 -14.59 -11.99 10.37
CA HIS A 351 -15.96 -12.49 10.19
C HIS A 351 -16.26 -13.66 11.13
N ILE A 352 -15.33 -14.63 11.24
CA ILE A 352 -15.44 -15.73 12.21
C ILE A 352 -15.46 -15.19 13.64
N THR A 353 -14.56 -14.25 13.96
CA THR A 353 -14.40 -13.69 15.32
C THR A 353 -15.65 -12.94 15.78
N VAL A 354 -16.21 -12.07 14.94
CA VAL A 354 -17.41 -11.29 15.27
C VAL A 354 -18.62 -12.20 15.43
N CYS A 355 -18.82 -13.13 14.50
CA CYS A 355 -19.97 -14.04 14.55
C CYS A 355 -19.89 -15.00 15.74
N MET A 356 -18.73 -15.62 15.98
CA MET A 356 -18.54 -16.49 17.15
C MET A 356 -18.57 -15.72 18.47
N SER A 357 -18.12 -14.46 18.51
CA SER A 357 -18.26 -13.60 19.69
C SER A 357 -19.73 -13.29 19.97
N ALA A 358 -20.54 -13.00 18.95
CA ALA A 358 -21.98 -12.83 19.11
C ALA A 358 -22.63 -14.12 19.63
N ALA A 359 -22.20 -15.29 19.14
CA ALA A 359 -22.69 -16.56 19.64
C ALA A 359 -22.26 -16.85 21.08
N LEU A 360 -21.00 -16.57 21.42
CA LEU A 360 -20.46 -16.66 22.76
C LEU A 360 -21.27 -15.82 23.75
N VAL A 361 -21.58 -14.56 23.40
CA VAL A 361 -22.43 -13.68 24.21
C VAL A 361 -23.83 -14.27 24.36
N GLY A 362 -24.43 -14.80 23.28
CA GLY A 362 -25.73 -15.47 23.35
C GLY A 362 -25.73 -16.69 24.29
N PHE A 363 -24.69 -17.53 24.23
CA PHE A 363 -24.57 -18.67 25.15
C PHE A 363 -24.38 -18.22 26.60
N ILE A 364 -23.58 -17.18 26.86
CA ILE A 364 -23.36 -16.63 28.21
C ILE A 364 -24.66 -16.04 28.77
N ILE A 365 -25.42 -15.26 28.01
CA ILE A 365 -26.72 -14.72 28.44
C ILE A 365 -27.66 -15.87 28.82
N SER A 366 -27.68 -16.94 28.03
CA SER A 366 -28.51 -18.12 28.30
C SER A 366 -28.14 -18.84 29.60
N CYS A 367 -26.87 -18.75 30.03
CA CYS A 367 -26.41 -19.25 31.34
C CYS A 367 -26.71 -18.28 32.49
N ALA A 368 -26.56 -16.97 32.25
CA ALA A 368 -26.46 -15.98 33.30
C ALA A 368 -27.82 -15.46 33.83
N THR A 369 -28.91 -15.63 33.07
CA THR A 369 -30.22 -15.09 33.46
C THR A 369 -31.37 -16.04 33.16
N MET A 370 -32.42 -15.93 33.98
CA MET A 370 -33.71 -16.59 33.78
C MET A 370 -34.78 -15.69 33.15
N ASN A 371 -34.42 -14.45 32.79
CA ASN A 371 -35.35 -13.52 32.15
C ASN A 371 -35.75 -14.00 30.75
N VAL A 372 -37.06 -14.14 30.52
CA VAL A 372 -37.63 -14.70 29.28
C VAL A 372 -37.20 -13.92 28.03
N ALA A 373 -37.26 -12.58 28.06
CA ALA A 373 -36.90 -11.75 26.92
C ALA A 373 -35.41 -11.84 26.60
N ALA A 374 -34.54 -11.78 27.62
CA ALA A 374 -33.10 -11.90 27.45
C ALA A 374 -32.69 -13.25 26.86
N ARG A 375 -33.32 -14.35 27.31
CA ARG A 375 -33.07 -15.71 26.79
C ARG A 375 -33.64 -15.94 25.40
N TYR A 376 -34.71 -15.25 25.01
CA TYR A 376 -35.18 -15.31 23.64
C TYR A 376 -34.28 -14.51 22.70
N ILE A 377 -33.82 -13.32 23.10
CA ILE A 377 -32.83 -12.52 22.35
C ILE A 377 -31.53 -13.31 22.18
N SER A 378 -31.09 -14.01 23.24
CA SER A 378 -29.87 -14.82 23.16
C SER A 378 -29.96 -15.92 22.09
N CYS A 379 -31.15 -16.48 21.85
CA CYS A 379 -31.40 -17.43 20.78
C CYS A 379 -31.12 -16.84 19.38
N PHE A 380 -31.44 -15.56 19.14
CA PHE A 380 -31.07 -14.89 17.90
C PHE A 380 -29.56 -14.72 17.77
N LEU A 381 -28.89 -14.34 18.86
CA LEU A 381 -27.45 -14.09 18.87
C LEU A 381 -26.64 -15.36 18.61
N PHE A 382 -26.90 -16.43 19.36
CA PHE A 382 -26.17 -17.68 19.16
C PHE A 382 -26.56 -18.42 17.89
N ALA A 383 -27.82 -18.36 17.45
CA ALA A 383 -28.19 -18.95 16.17
C ALA A 383 -27.54 -18.19 14.99
N SER A 384 -27.64 -16.86 14.96
CA SER A 384 -27.08 -16.07 13.86
C SER A 384 -25.56 -16.13 13.83
N GLY A 385 -24.91 -16.00 14.99
CA GLY A 385 -23.46 -16.08 15.10
C GLY A 385 -22.90 -17.45 14.74
N ALA A 386 -23.52 -18.54 15.21
CA ALA A 386 -23.00 -19.88 14.97
C ALA A 386 -23.12 -20.32 13.50
N TYR A 387 -24.30 -20.15 12.90
CA TYR A 387 -24.56 -20.64 11.53
C TYR A 387 -23.88 -19.83 10.44
N ALA A 388 -23.66 -18.51 10.64
CA ALA A 388 -23.01 -17.67 9.63
C ALA A 388 -21.58 -18.10 9.29
N VAL A 389 -20.94 -18.86 10.19
CA VAL A 389 -19.51 -19.18 10.11
C VAL A 389 -19.20 -20.43 9.28
N ASN A 390 -20.14 -21.38 9.16
CA ASN A 390 -19.92 -22.66 8.48
C ASN A 390 -19.36 -22.47 7.05
N SER A 391 -20.02 -21.60 6.29
CA SER A 391 -19.69 -21.30 4.90
C SER A 391 -18.34 -20.59 4.74
N VAL A 392 -17.95 -19.79 5.74
CA VAL A 392 -16.67 -19.07 5.76
C VAL A 392 -15.52 -20.05 5.99
N ILE A 393 -15.66 -20.98 6.95
CA ILE A 393 -14.62 -21.97 7.25
C ILE A 393 -14.44 -22.93 6.07
N LEU A 394 -15.51 -23.49 5.53
CA LEU A 394 -15.42 -24.43 4.39
C LEU A 394 -14.88 -23.74 3.13
N GLY A 395 -15.23 -22.47 2.92
CA GLY A 395 -14.60 -21.64 1.88
C GLY A 395 -13.09 -21.45 2.11
N TRP A 396 -12.65 -21.31 3.38
CA TRP A 396 -11.23 -21.22 3.73
C TRP A 396 -10.49 -22.53 3.46
N VAL A 397 -11.08 -23.68 3.80
CA VAL A 397 -10.51 -25.01 3.51
C VAL A 397 -10.21 -25.16 2.02
N SER A 398 -11.20 -24.85 1.18
CA SER A 398 -11.07 -24.92 -0.28
C SER A 398 -9.96 -24.01 -0.82
N ALA A 399 -9.81 -22.81 -0.23
CA ALA A 399 -8.80 -21.85 -0.65
C ALA A 399 -7.38 -22.22 -0.18
N THR A 400 -7.23 -22.83 1.01
CA THR A 400 -5.91 -23.14 1.60
C THR A 400 -5.34 -24.49 1.12
N LEU A 401 -6.20 -25.49 0.91
CA LEU A 401 -5.80 -26.86 0.57
C LEU A 401 -6.10 -27.22 -0.90
N GLY A 402 -6.03 -26.21 -1.78
CA GLY A 402 -6.53 -26.26 -3.14
C GLY A 402 -5.51 -26.55 -4.25
N GLN A 403 -4.27 -26.95 -3.93
CA GLN A 403 -3.16 -27.06 -4.91
C GLN A 403 -3.45 -28.04 -6.06
N THR A 404 -4.19 -29.11 -5.79
CA THR A 404 -4.75 -30.03 -6.80
C THR A 404 -6.25 -30.22 -6.57
N PRO A 405 -7.06 -30.47 -7.63
CA PRO A 405 -8.48 -30.77 -7.47
C PRO A 405 -8.75 -31.95 -6.54
N GLU A 406 -7.91 -32.99 -6.57
CA GLU A 406 -8.04 -34.19 -5.75
C GLU A 406 -7.73 -33.94 -4.27
N LYS A 407 -6.66 -33.20 -3.97
CA LYS A 407 -6.35 -32.78 -2.59
C LYS A 407 -7.50 -31.95 -2.03
N LYS A 408 -8.02 -31.01 -2.82
CA LYS A 408 -9.14 -30.14 -2.44
C LYS A 408 -10.40 -30.96 -2.09
N ALA A 409 -10.79 -31.89 -2.94
CA ALA A 409 -11.96 -32.77 -2.73
C ALA A 409 -11.82 -33.62 -1.45
N VAL A 410 -10.65 -34.22 -1.26
CA VAL A 410 -10.37 -35.03 -0.08
C VAL A 410 -10.34 -34.19 1.20
N SER A 411 -9.68 -33.03 1.18
CA SER A 411 -9.60 -32.15 2.35
C SER A 411 -10.97 -31.65 2.80
N LEU A 412 -11.84 -31.23 1.87
CA LEU A 412 -13.22 -30.84 2.19
C LEU A 412 -14.00 -32.02 2.81
N SER A 413 -13.81 -33.24 2.29
CA SER A 413 -14.46 -34.44 2.82
C SER A 413 -13.97 -34.81 4.22
N ILE A 414 -12.66 -34.80 4.46
CA ILE A 414 -12.07 -35.09 5.77
C ILE A 414 -12.55 -34.07 6.81
N VAL A 415 -12.50 -32.77 6.48
CA VAL A 415 -12.97 -31.71 7.37
C VAL A 415 -14.44 -31.91 7.70
N ASN A 416 -15.28 -32.23 6.72
CA ASN A 416 -16.71 -32.45 6.94
C ASN A 416 -17.00 -33.72 7.77
N VAL A 417 -16.28 -34.82 7.54
CA VAL A 417 -16.37 -36.06 8.35
C VAL A 417 -16.02 -35.77 9.81
N VAL A 418 -14.89 -35.10 10.05
CA VAL A 418 -14.46 -34.73 11.40
C VAL A 418 -15.45 -33.75 12.05
N ALA A 419 -16.00 -32.82 11.28
CA ALA A 419 -17.03 -31.91 11.77
C ALA A 419 -18.26 -32.68 12.27
N ASN A 420 -18.87 -33.52 11.42
CA ASN A 420 -20.11 -34.24 11.75
C ASN A 420 -19.95 -35.25 12.89
N ALA A 421 -18.72 -35.69 13.20
CA ALA A 421 -18.43 -36.48 14.39
C ALA A 421 -18.78 -35.74 15.69
N SER A 422 -18.86 -34.39 15.69
CA SER A 422 -19.27 -33.61 16.86
C SER A 422 -20.68 -33.94 17.34
N TYR A 423 -21.59 -34.30 16.44
CA TYR A 423 -22.96 -34.66 16.79
C TYR A 423 -23.04 -35.91 17.69
N ILE A 424 -22.01 -36.77 17.68
CA ILE A 424 -21.96 -37.97 18.51
C ILE A 424 -21.85 -37.59 19.99
N TYR A 425 -20.89 -36.74 20.36
CA TYR A 425 -20.66 -36.39 21.75
C TYR A 425 -21.54 -35.22 22.22
N THR A 426 -21.87 -34.28 21.34
CA THR A 426 -22.70 -33.12 21.73
C THR A 426 -24.15 -33.49 22.01
N ALA A 427 -24.62 -34.65 21.53
CA ALA A 427 -25.94 -35.20 21.88
C ALA A 427 -26.13 -35.43 23.39
N TYR A 428 -25.04 -35.62 24.14
CA TYR A 428 -25.09 -35.85 25.59
C TYR A 428 -25.01 -34.57 26.43
N LEU A 429 -24.85 -33.40 25.81
CA LEU A 429 -24.66 -32.13 26.52
C LEU A 429 -25.95 -31.52 27.08
N TYR A 430 -27.13 -31.98 26.65
CA TYR A 430 -28.44 -31.46 27.04
C TYR A 430 -29.27 -32.44 27.88
N PRO A 431 -28.81 -32.91 29.06
CA PRO A 431 -29.62 -33.77 29.90
C PRO A 431 -30.83 -32.98 30.46
N LYS A 432 -32.00 -33.63 30.54
CA LYS A 432 -33.22 -33.02 31.10
C LYS A 432 -33.02 -32.48 32.52
N SER A 433 -32.14 -33.10 33.31
CA SER A 433 -31.78 -32.68 34.67
C SER A 433 -31.10 -31.31 34.75
N ASN A 434 -30.56 -30.78 33.64
CA ASN A 434 -29.96 -29.45 33.60
C ASN A 434 -30.93 -28.37 33.09
N GLY A 435 -32.16 -28.72 32.72
CA GLY A 435 -33.20 -27.74 32.43
C GLY A 435 -33.60 -26.96 33.70
N PRO A 436 -34.09 -25.71 33.60
CA PRO A 436 -34.36 -24.97 32.36
C PRO A 436 -33.15 -24.23 31.79
N GLN A 437 -32.02 -24.11 32.49
CA GLN A 437 -30.87 -23.30 32.05
C GLN A 437 -29.96 -24.02 31.04
N TYR A 438 -29.89 -25.35 31.11
CA TYR A 438 -28.97 -26.19 30.35
C TYR A 438 -27.51 -25.72 30.47
N LEU A 439 -27.08 -25.40 31.69
CA LEU A 439 -25.80 -24.76 31.99
C LEU A 439 -24.60 -25.51 31.37
N THR A 440 -24.56 -26.84 31.51
CA THR A 440 -23.51 -27.68 30.91
C THR A 440 -23.45 -27.51 29.39
N ALA A 441 -24.61 -27.47 28.73
CA ALA A 441 -24.68 -27.35 27.28
C ALA A 441 -24.27 -25.95 26.81
N MET A 442 -24.81 -24.92 27.45
CA MET A 442 -24.57 -23.53 27.08
C MET A 442 -23.11 -23.11 27.37
N SER A 443 -22.55 -23.53 28.50
CA SER A 443 -21.13 -23.30 28.81
C SER A 443 -20.18 -24.07 27.86
N SER A 444 -20.52 -25.30 27.49
CA SER A 444 -19.73 -26.07 26.51
C SER A 444 -19.77 -25.41 25.12
N ASN A 445 -20.94 -24.98 24.66
CA ASN A 445 -21.07 -24.27 23.38
C ASN A 445 -20.32 -22.93 23.36
N ALA A 446 -20.33 -22.20 24.48
CA ALA A 446 -19.50 -21.01 24.66
C ALA A 446 -18.00 -21.34 24.51
N ALA A 447 -17.52 -22.41 25.18
CA ALA A 447 -16.13 -22.84 25.05
C ALA A 447 -15.78 -23.24 23.61
N PHE A 448 -16.65 -23.98 22.92
CA PHE A 448 -16.44 -24.36 21.52
C PHE A 448 -16.41 -23.14 20.57
N ALA A 449 -17.28 -22.14 20.79
CA ALA A 449 -17.26 -20.90 20.04
C ALA A 449 -15.93 -20.15 20.25
N PHE A 450 -15.44 -20.05 21.49
CA PHE A 450 -14.16 -19.44 21.80
C PHE A 450 -12.98 -20.20 21.15
N MET A 451 -12.95 -21.53 21.21
CA MET A 451 -11.91 -22.34 20.57
C MET A 451 -11.90 -22.19 19.05
N THR A 452 -13.06 -21.95 18.43
CA THR A 452 -13.17 -21.62 17.00
C THR A 452 -12.48 -20.29 16.68
N ILE A 453 -12.67 -19.26 17.53
CA ILE A 453 -11.99 -17.95 17.39
C ILE A 453 -10.48 -18.12 17.50
N VAL A 454 -10.01 -18.82 18.53
CA VAL A 454 -8.56 -19.06 18.75
C VAL A 454 -7.95 -19.78 17.56
N SER A 455 -8.62 -20.80 17.04
CA SER A 455 -8.15 -21.57 15.87
C SER A 455 -8.09 -20.71 14.60
N ALA A 456 -9.04 -19.80 14.41
CA ALA A 456 -9.05 -18.87 13.27
C ALA A 456 -7.87 -17.88 13.32
N TRP A 457 -7.51 -17.39 14.50
CA TRP A 457 -6.33 -16.54 14.68
C TRP A 457 -5.02 -17.32 14.53
N ALA A 458 -4.93 -18.52 15.08
CA ALA A 458 -3.75 -19.39 14.90
C ALA A 458 -3.49 -19.68 13.41
N LEU A 459 -4.54 -20.00 12.64
CA LEU A 459 -4.43 -20.21 11.20
C LEU A 459 -4.03 -18.92 10.46
N ARG A 460 -4.57 -17.76 10.85
CA ARG A 460 -4.19 -16.46 10.26
C ARG A 460 -2.70 -16.19 10.42
N TYR A 461 -2.18 -16.28 11.64
CA TYR A 461 -0.77 -16.03 11.91
C TYR A 461 0.14 -17.01 11.15
N TRP A 462 -0.25 -18.28 11.10
CA TRP A 462 0.50 -19.29 10.35
C TRP A 462 0.53 -18.97 8.84
N LEU A 463 -0.62 -18.68 8.24
CA LEU A 463 -0.69 -18.36 6.81
C LEU A 463 0.03 -17.05 6.48
N GLN A 464 -0.03 -16.02 7.34
CA GLN A 464 0.74 -14.79 7.16
C GLN A 464 2.25 -15.07 7.13
N ARG A 465 2.74 -15.90 8.05
CA ARG A 465 4.16 -16.27 8.10
C ARG A 465 4.59 -17.12 6.88
N ALA A 466 3.75 -18.07 6.48
CA ALA A 466 4.01 -18.91 5.31
C ALA A 466 3.98 -18.11 4.00
N ASN A 467 3.02 -17.19 3.85
CA ASN A 467 2.95 -16.30 2.69
C ASN A 467 4.14 -15.32 2.66
N ALA A 468 4.58 -14.81 3.81
CA ALA A 468 5.78 -13.99 3.90
C ALA A 468 7.05 -14.77 3.50
N ALA A 469 7.15 -16.05 3.86
CA ALA A 469 8.25 -16.91 3.41
C ALA A 469 8.20 -17.17 1.89
N LEU A 470 7.02 -17.50 1.34
CA LEU A 470 6.84 -17.71 -0.10
C LEU A 470 7.15 -16.45 -0.93
N LYS A 471 6.77 -15.27 -0.42
CA LYS A 471 7.12 -13.97 -1.04
C LYS A 471 8.64 -13.73 -1.06
N ARG A 472 9.38 -14.22 -0.08
CA ARG A 472 10.86 -14.13 -0.06
C ARG A 472 11.51 -15.11 -1.04
N GLU A 473 10.92 -16.30 -1.23
CA GLU A 473 11.47 -17.35 -2.10
C GLU A 473 11.13 -17.16 -3.60
N ARG A 474 10.10 -16.38 -3.95
CA ARG A 474 9.69 -16.11 -5.34
C ARG A 474 9.37 -14.63 -5.58
N PRO A 475 10.38 -13.77 -5.80
CA PRO A 475 10.19 -12.34 -6.06
C PRO A 475 9.42 -12.04 -7.37
N GLY A 476 9.41 -12.98 -8.33
CA GLY A 476 8.82 -12.80 -9.66
C GLY A 476 7.29 -12.68 -9.72
N ASP A 477 6.56 -13.04 -8.66
CA ASP A 477 5.09 -12.98 -8.62
C ASP A 477 4.56 -11.64 -8.07
N ASN A 478 5.44 -10.72 -7.64
CA ASN A 478 5.07 -9.37 -7.22
C ASN A 478 5.08 -8.43 -8.44
N VAL A 479 3.90 -8.00 -8.89
CA VAL A 479 3.76 -7.06 -10.03
C VAL A 479 4.60 -5.81 -9.81
N LEU A 480 4.65 -5.27 -8.58
CA LEU A 480 5.47 -4.10 -8.25
C LEU A 480 6.96 -4.38 -8.48
N HIS A 481 7.48 -5.50 -7.97
CA HIS A 481 8.87 -5.91 -8.21
C HIS A 481 9.16 -6.05 -9.70
N SER A 482 8.28 -6.72 -10.45
CA SER A 482 8.47 -6.90 -11.90
C SER A 482 8.52 -5.56 -12.67
N VAL A 483 7.68 -4.59 -12.27
CA VAL A 483 7.63 -3.27 -12.91
C VAL A 483 8.83 -2.43 -12.49
N VAL A 484 9.16 -2.37 -11.20
CA VAL A 484 10.30 -1.59 -10.67
C VAL A 484 11.62 -2.10 -11.24
N SER A 485 11.86 -3.41 -11.17
CA SER A 485 13.12 -4.02 -11.61
C SER A 485 13.33 -3.91 -13.13
N LYS A 486 12.27 -3.75 -13.93
CA LYS A 486 12.38 -3.47 -15.37
C LYS A 486 13.08 -2.14 -15.67
N PHE A 487 13.09 -1.21 -14.71
CA PHE A 487 13.69 0.12 -14.86
C PHE A 487 14.96 0.32 -14.03
N ASN A 488 15.57 -0.77 -13.54
CA ASN A 488 16.92 -0.74 -12.96
C ASN A 488 17.88 0.07 -13.84
N ILE A 489 18.80 0.79 -13.19
CA ILE A 489 19.74 1.66 -13.90
C ILE A 489 21.00 0.85 -14.14
N VAL A 490 21.39 0.69 -15.41
CA VAL A 490 22.61 -0.04 -15.80
C VAL A 490 23.50 0.88 -16.61
N ARG A 491 24.75 1.01 -16.19
CA ARG A 491 25.83 1.73 -16.89
C ARG A 491 26.93 0.72 -17.22
N SER A 492 27.34 0.65 -18.47
CA SER A 492 28.34 -0.34 -18.96
C SER A 492 29.66 0.30 -19.38
N ASP A 493 29.81 1.59 -19.11
CA ASP A 493 30.99 2.38 -19.43
C ASP A 493 31.35 3.19 -18.18
N LEU A 494 32.59 3.67 -18.13
CA LEU A 494 32.98 4.67 -17.14
C LEU A 494 32.13 5.92 -17.31
N ILE A 495 31.55 6.39 -16.22
CA ILE A 495 30.80 7.64 -16.23
C ILE A 495 31.76 8.81 -16.45
N ASP A 496 31.39 9.69 -17.37
CA ASP A 496 32.05 10.96 -17.70
C ASP A 496 31.22 12.17 -17.21
N ASN A 497 29.95 11.94 -16.85
CA ASN A 497 29.07 12.97 -16.31
C ASN A 497 29.30 13.17 -14.79
N GLU A 498 29.86 14.32 -14.46
CA GLU A 498 30.20 14.73 -13.08
C GLU A 498 29.00 15.23 -12.26
N THR A 499 27.80 15.35 -12.84
CA THR A 499 26.67 16.04 -12.18
C THR A 499 25.55 15.13 -11.69
N THR A 500 25.45 13.89 -12.20
CA THR A 500 24.39 12.95 -11.82
C THR A 500 24.90 11.52 -11.52
N PRO A 501 25.64 11.35 -10.41
CA PRO A 501 26.05 10.03 -9.91
C PRO A 501 24.86 9.16 -9.52
N LEU A 502 25.11 7.84 -9.41
CA LEU A 502 24.18 6.97 -8.68
C LEU A 502 24.38 7.20 -7.18
N GLN A 503 23.32 6.98 -6.39
CA GLN A 503 23.33 7.23 -4.95
C GLN A 503 22.66 6.10 -4.19
N VAL A 504 23.16 5.87 -2.98
CA VAL A 504 22.44 5.19 -1.90
C VAL A 504 22.21 6.16 -0.76
N GLY A 505 21.11 6.02 -0.03
CA GLY A 505 20.81 6.92 1.07
C GLY A 505 19.41 6.76 1.63
N ASN A 506 19.06 7.63 2.58
CA ASN A 506 17.89 7.44 3.44
C ASN A 506 17.05 8.70 3.66
N GLY A 507 17.30 9.78 2.93
CA GLY A 507 16.61 11.06 3.09
C GLY A 507 17.34 12.07 3.99
N ASN A 508 18.04 11.60 5.03
CA ASN A 508 18.93 12.44 5.85
C ASN A 508 20.39 12.33 5.43
N PHE A 509 20.76 11.26 4.73
CA PHE A 509 22.12 10.97 4.27
C PHE A 509 22.09 10.42 2.85
N ALA A 510 23.07 10.81 2.04
CA ALA A 510 23.32 10.24 0.73
C ALA A 510 24.82 10.07 0.47
N PHE A 511 25.16 8.94 -0.15
CA PHE A 511 26.49 8.58 -0.60
C PHE A 511 26.49 8.44 -2.12
N ASN A 512 27.20 9.32 -2.80
CA ASN A 512 27.31 9.34 -4.26
C ASN A 512 28.43 8.40 -4.71
N VAL A 513 28.23 7.68 -5.82
CA VAL A 513 29.22 6.74 -6.36
C VAL A 513 29.57 7.01 -7.82
N ASP A 514 30.83 6.77 -8.16
CA ASP A 514 31.27 6.57 -9.54
C ASP A 514 31.07 5.12 -10.00
N THR A 515 31.52 4.78 -11.20
CA THR A 515 31.30 3.45 -11.82
C THR A 515 31.84 2.29 -10.99
N THR A 516 32.81 2.53 -10.09
CA THR A 516 33.34 1.49 -9.19
C THR A 516 32.36 1.10 -8.07
N GLY A 517 31.26 1.83 -7.90
CA GLY A 517 30.34 1.65 -6.78
C GLY A 517 30.83 2.34 -5.49
N MET A 518 31.94 3.07 -5.58
CA MET A 518 32.54 3.88 -4.51
C MET A 518 32.87 5.27 -5.07
N GLN A 519 33.64 6.09 -4.35
CA GLN A 519 34.16 7.38 -4.83
C GLN A 519 35.65 7.20 -5.13
N THR A 520 36.00 6.54 -6.23
CA THR A 520 37.35 6.04 -6.53
C THR A 520 38.16 6.90 -7.49
N TYR A 521 37.55 7.54 -8.48
CA TYR A 521 38.25 8.44 -9.39
C TYR A 521 37.55 9.79 -9.57
N LEU A 522 36.26 9.88 -9.22
CA LEU A 522 35.54 11.15 -9.12
C LEU A 522 35.32 11.56 -7.65
N PRO A 523 35.52 12.84 -7.29
CA PRO A 523 35.45 13.31 -5.90
C PRO A 523 34.00 13.61 -5.46
N PHE A 524 33.05 12.73 -5.76
CA PHE A 524 31.65 12.96 -5.42
C PHE A 524 31.42 13.12 -3.91
N ASN A 525 30.27 13.72 -3.57
CA ASN A 525 29.95 14.09 -2.20
C ASN A 525 29.37 12.94 -1.37
N THR A 526 29.64 13.02 -0.07
CA THR A 526 28.89 12.35 0.99
C THR A 526 28.23 13.44 1.84
N LEU A 527 26.91 13.60 1.72
CA LEU A 527 26.18 14.71 2.36
C LEU A 527 25.15 14.20 3.37
N SER A 528 24.92 14.99 4.44
CA SER A 528 23.86 14.73 5.41
C SER A 528 23.05 15.98 5.74
N SER A 529 21.87 15.80 6.33
CA SER A 529 20.96 16.88 6.73
C SER A 529 21.49 17.71 7.90
N TRP A 530 22.39 17.17 8.72
CA TRP A 530 22.91 17.79 9.95
C TRP A 530 24.31 18.41 9.82
N ALA A 531 25.07 18.06 8.78
CA ALA A 531 26.47 18.50 8.66
C ALA A 531 26.57 19.91 8.05
N TRP A 532 26.69 20.90 8.93
CA TRP A 532 26.83 22.31 8.60
C TRP A 532 28.15 22.87 9.12
N HIS A 533 28.68 23.89 8.45
CA HIS A 533 29.81 24.66 8.94
C HIS A 533 29.66 26.15 8.59
N ASN A 534 30.36 27.00 9.35
CA ASN A 534 30.55 28.40 8.98
C ASN A 534 31.95 28.62 8.40
N ASP A 535 32.09 29.55 7.47
CA ASP A 535 33.37 30.07 7.01
C ASP A 535 33.96 31.00 8.08
N SER A 536 35.27 31.26 8.00
CA SER A 536 35.90 32.30 8.82
C SER A 536 35.27 33.68 8.60
N LEU A 537 35.25 34.50 9.65
CA LEU A 537 34.73 35.87 9.58
C LEU A 537 35.46 36.74 8.54
N PRO A 538 34.81 37.78 8.01
CA PRO A 538 35.41 38.70 7.03
C PRO A 538 36.78 39.25 7.45
N VAL A 539 37.76 39.14 6.55
CA VAL A 539 39.15 39.58 6.79
C VAL A 539 39.31 41.11 6.82
N ASN A 540 38.33 41.85 6.28
CA ASN A 540 38.35 43.32 6.26
C ASN A 540 37.80 43.97 7.54
N GLY A 541 37.47 43.18 8.56
CA GLY A 541 36.96 43.66 9.85
C GLY A 541 35.46 43.98 9.86
N GLU A 542 34.73 43.78 8.75
CA GLU A 542 33.27 43.84 8.75
C GLU A 542 32.70 42.74 9.64
N SER A 543 31.72 43.07 10.49
CA SER A 543 31.03 42.08 11.30
C SER A 543 29.65 41.74 10.73
N PRO A 544 29.28 40.45 10.59
CA PRO A 544 27.91 40.04 10.29
C PRO A 544 26.86 40.63 11.25
N SER A 545 27.24 40.95 12.49
CA SER A 545 26.35 41.58 13.48
C SER A 545 25.93 43.02 13.12
N ASP A 546 26.72 43.70 12.29
CA ASP A 546 26.47 45.09 11.88
C ASP A 546 25.42 45.19 10.78
N TYR A 547 25.14 44.06 10.10
CA TYR A 547 24.10 43.97 9.10
C TYR A 547 22.71 44.18 9.71
N LYS A 548 21.92 45.08 9.11
CA LYS A 548 20.52 45.36 9.49
C LYS A 548 19.54 45.22 8.32
N GLY A 549 20.02 44.84 7.15
CA GLY A 549 19.26 44.95 5.91
C GLY A 549 19.30 46.35 5.30
N VAL A 550 18.58 46.53 4.20
CA VAL A 550 18.49 47.80 3.46
C VAL A 550 17.06 48.33 3.54
N MET A 551 16.92 49.62 3.84
CA MET A 551 15.62 50.28 3.92
C MET A 551 14.92 50.35 2.55
N ARG A 552 13.60 50.15 2.57
CA ARG A 552 12.68 50.38 1.46
C ARG A 552 11.40 51.02 2.00
N GLU A 553 10.87 51.99 1.27
CA GLU A 553 9.53 52.51 1.52
C GLU A 553 8.51 51.39 1.27
N THR A 554 7.63 51.14 2.24
CA THR A 554 6.55 50.14 2.18
C THR A 554 5.32 50.75 2.85
N TYR A 555 4.27 51.03 2.08
CA TYR A 555 3.04 51.67 2.56
C TYR A 555 3.28 52.97 3.35
N GLY A 556 4.18 53.85 2.87
CA GLY A 556 4.45 55.14 3.51
C GLY A 556 5.34 55.08 4.77
N ARG A 557 6.00 53.96 5.04
CA ARG A 557 7.03 53.85 6.10
C ARG A 557 8.30 53.16 5.60
N GLU A 558 9.43 53.47 6.21
CA GLU A 558 10.70 52.78 5.95
C GLU A 558 10.74 51.43 6.66
N VAL A 559 11.05 50.37 5.91
CA VAL A 559 11.18 49.00 6.42
C VAL A 559 12.51 48.42 5.97
N TYR A 560 13.23 47.78 6.89
CA TYR A 560 14.46 47.06 6.57
C TYR A 560 14.14 45.69 5.94
N TYR A 561 14.70 45.43 4.76
CA TYR A 561 14.63 44.15 4.07
C TYR A 561 16.02 43.51 4.03
N ASP A 562 16.08 42.17 4.11
CA ASP A 562 17.31 41.37 4.05
C ASP A 562 17.94 41.38 2.64
N ILE A 563 18.29 42.56 2.12
CA ILE A 563 18.91 42.79 0.81
C ILE A 563 20.41 42.97 1.00
N PRO A 564 21.27 42.58 0.05
CA PRO A 564 22.70 42.81 0.17
C PRO A 564 23.05 44.29 0.43
N ASP A 565 23.75 44.56 1.53
CA ASP A 565 24.14 45.93 1.89
C ASP A 565 25.46 46.30 1.17
N PRO A 566 25.44 47.28 0.25
CA PRO A 566 26.65 47.68 -0.47
C PRO A 566 27.75 48.27 0.43
N LYS A 567 27.43 48.64 1.68
CA LYS A 567 28.38 49.14 2.70
C LYS A 567 29.03 48.02 3.52
N LEU A 568 28.44 46.83 3.55
CA LEU A 568 28.89 45.66 4.31
C LEU A 568 29.01 44.44 3.39
N LYS A 569 29.86 44.54 2.37
CA LYS A 569 29.89 43.55 1.27
C LYS A 569 30.35 42.16 1.73
N GLN A 570 31.41 42.08 2.54
CA GLN A 570 31.95 40.80 3.00
C GLN A 570 31.07 40.20 4.10
N ALA A 571 30.58 41.01 5.04
CA ALA A 571 29.65 40.54 6.07
C ALA A 571 28.32 40.05 5.47
N THR A 572 27.79 40.77 4.46
CA THR A 572 26.60 40.31 3.72
C THR A 572 26.88 39.00 3.00
N GLN A 573 27.98 38.89 2.26
CA GLN A 573 28.30 37.66 1.54
C GLN A 573 28.47 36.47 2.51
N TRP A 574 29.09 36.71 3.67
CA TRP A 574 29.21 35.71 4.72
C TRP A 574 27.84 35.23 5.21
N LEU A 575 26.87 36.13 5.45
CA LEU A 575 25.50 35.77 5.84
C LEU A 575 24.73 35.02 4.73
N ILE A 576 25.10 35.25 3.46
CA ILE A 576 24.52 34.53 2.32
C ILE A 576 25.02 33.09 2.31
N SER A 577 26.34 32.90 2.38
CA SER A 577 26.94 31.56 2.31
C SER A 577 26.75 30.77 3.59
N ASN A 578 26.75 31.38 4.77
CA ASN A 578 26.83 30.65 6.04
C ASN A 578 25.49 30.50 6.81
N PRO A 579 25.31 29.40 7.57
CA PRO A 579 26.12 28.18 7.47
C PRO A 579 25.93 27.51 6.10
N ASN A 580 26.87 26.67 5.70
CA ASN A 580 26.81 25.90 4.46
C ASN A 580 27.12 24.40 4.67
N ARG A 581 26.78 23.57 3.67
CA ARG A 581 26.84 22.11 3.78
C ARG A 581 28.27 21.56 3.69
N LEU A 582 28.58 20.62 4.56
CA LEU A 582 29.86 19.93 4.58
C LEU A 582 29.84 18.59 3.79
N ASN A 583 30.89 18.31 3.00
CA ASN A 583 31.18 16.96 2.51
C ASN A 583 31.89 16.14 3.61
N LEU A 584 31.26 15.05 4.02
CA LEU A 584 31.68 14.21 5.15
C LEU A 584 32.91 13.34 4.87
N GLY A 585 33.35 13.28 3.61
CA GLY A 585 34.53 12.52 3.22
C GLY A 585 34.27 11.57 2.06
N ARG A 586 35.38 11.09 1.53
CA ARG A 586 35.45 10.24 0.36
C ARG A 586 35.84 8.82 0.75
N ILE A 587 35.17 7.81 0.20
CA ILE A 587 35.53 6.40 0.37
C ILE A 587 35.67 5.77 -1.02
N GLY A 588 36.89 5.35 -1.37
CA GLY A 588 37.23 4.84 -2.70
C GLY A 588 38.21 3.67 -2.66
N LEU A 589 38.67 3.25 -3.84
CA LEU A 589 39.66 2.19 -3.99
C LEU A 589 41.08 2.73 -4.23
N ARG A 590 42.04 1.98 -3.70
CA ARG A 590 43.48 2.23 -3.85
C ARG A 590 44.12 1.01 -4.50
N TYR A 591 44.96 1.23 -5.50
CA TYR A 591 45.68 0.18 -6.21
C TYR A 591 47.19 0.44 -6.18
N GLN A 592 47.97 -0.55 -5.75
CA GLN A 592 49.45 -0.51 -5.69
C GLN A 592 50.05 0.70 -4.97
N GLY A 593 49.37 1.21 -3.96
CA GLY A 593 49.86 2.36 -3.19
C GLY A 593 49.51 3.72 -3.77
N ASP A 594 48.57 3.81 -4.71
CA ASP A 594 47.99 5.08 -5.17
C ASP A 594 46.47 4.97 -5.29
N THR A 595 45.76 6.10 -5.27
CA THR A 595 44.32 6.15 -5.58
C THR A 595 44.09 5.50 -6.95
N LEU A 596 43.15 4.56 -7.06
CA LEU A 596 42.95 3.81 -8.30
C LEU A 596 42.53 4.76 -9.43
N ASN A 597 43.39 4.87 -10.44
CA ASN A 597 43.15 5.72 -11.61
C ASN A 597 42.21 5.02 -12.62
N GLU A 598 41.36 5.79 -13.28
CA GLU A 598 40.40 5.32 -14.28
C GLU A 598 41.05 4.52 -15.43
N SER A 599 42.29 4.83 -15.79
CA SER A 599 43.03 4.15 -16.86
C SER A 599 43.31 2.67 -16.60
N PHE A 600 43.23 2.21 -15.35
CA PHE A 600 43.37 0.80 -14.99
C PHE A 600 42.03 0.04 -14.99
N ILE A 601 40.91 0.75 -15.13
CA ILE A 601 39.56 0.18 -15.06
C ILE A 601 39.09 -0.18 -16.47
N THR A 602 38.72 -1.44 -16.64
CA THR A 602 38.18 -1.96 -17.92
C THR A 602 36.97 -2.86 -17.66
N GLU A 603 36.17 -3.10 -18.71
CA GLU A 603 35.00 -3.99 -18.65
C GLU A 603 34.03 -3.62 -17.49
N SER A 604 33.80 -2.33 -17.28
CA SER A 604 32.97 -1.85 -16.17
C SER A 604 31.48 -2.06 -16.43
N ARG A 605 30.76 -2.52 -15.41
CA ARG A 605 29.30 -2.57 -15.39
C ARG A 605 28.81 -2.24 -13.99
N GLN A 606 28.03 -1.18 -13.88
CA GLN A 606 27.36 -0.75 -12.67
C GLN A 606 25.85 -0.91 -12.83
N GLU A 607 25.20 -1.51 -11.85
CA GLU A 607 23.75 -1.64 -11.79
C GLU A 607 23.22 -1.13 -10.44
N LEU A 608 22.24 -0.24 -10.48
CA LEU A 608 21.38 0.09 -9.35
C LEU A 608 20.08 -0.70 -9.46
N GLU A 609 19.93 -1.67 -8.57
CA GLU A 609 18.70 -2.42 -8.37
C GLU A 609 17.73 -1.58 -7.55
N LEU A 610 16.72 -1.00 -8.20
CA LEU A 610 15.83 -0.03 -7.57
C LEU A 610 14.94 -0.65 -6.49
N TRP A 611 14.58 -1.92 -6.65
CA TRP A 611 13.75 -2.65 -5.70
C TRP A 611 14.42 -2.81 -4.34
N ASP A 612 15.71 -3.15 -4.35
CA ASP A 612 16.50 -3.42 -3.13
C ASP A 612 17.35 -2.22 -2.69
N GLY A 613 17.49 -1.21 -3.56
CA GLY A 613 18.40 -0.08 -3.41
C GLY A 613 19.85 -0.50 -3.23
N THR A 614 20.28 -1.40 -4.11
CA THR A 614 21.63 -1.97 -4.12
C THR A 614 22.37 -1.50 -5.35
N ILE A 615 23.58 -0.97 -5.17
CA ILE A 615 24.50 -0.73 -6.28
C ILE A 615 25.47 -1.90 -6.34
N THR A 616 25.51 -2.60 -7.47
CA THR A 616 26.52 -3.61 -7.78
C THR A 616 27.37 -3.14 -8.95
N SER A 617 28.66 -2.98 -8.71
CA SER A 617 29.66 -2.67 -9.72
C SER A 617 30.60 -3.85 -9.93
N VAL A 618 30.80 -4.25 -11.18
CA VAL A 618 31.76 -5.27 -11.60
C VAL A 618 32.67 -4.66 -12.65
N PHE A 619 33.97 -4.80 -12.50
CA PHE A 619 34.97 -4.25 -13.42
C PHE A 619 36.28 -5.00 -13.26
N LYS A 620 37.24 -4.75 -14.15
CA LYS A 620 38.60 -5.27 -14.03
C LYS A 620 39.57 -4.17 -13.71
N VAL A 621 40.51 -4.47 -12.80
CA VAL A 621 41.67 -3.65 -12.51
C VAL A 621 42.90 -4.38 -13.05
N ASN A 622 43.50 -3.83 -14.11
CA ASN A 622 44.66 -4.42 -14.78
C ASN A 622 44.47 -5.93 -15.12
N GLY A 623 43.27 -6.27 -15.61
CA GLY A 623 42.90 -7.63 -16.01
C GLY A 623 42.35 -8.55 -14.92
N GLU A 624 42.39 -8.16 -13.65
CA GLU A 624 41.81 -8.94 -12.54
C GLU A 624 40.42 -8.43 -12.13
N ASP A 625 39.50 -9.36 -11.85
CA ASP A 625 38.11 -9.04 -11.52
C ASP A 625 38.00 -8.35 -10.15
N VAL A 626 37.16 -7.32 -10.10
CA VAL A 626 36.74 -6.60 -8.89
C VAL A 626 35.22 -6.49 -8.92
N LYS A 627 34.60 -6.87 -7.80
CA LYS A 627 33.18 -6.65 -7.55
C LYS A 627 33.00 -5.81 -6.30
N VAL A 628 32.17 -4.79 -6.39
CA VAL A 628 31.77 -3.93 -5.27
C VAL A 628 30.25 -3.95 -5.16
N VAL A 629 29.74 -4.21 -3.96
CA VAL A 629 28.34 -4.04 -3.61
C VAL A 629 28.24 -2.94 -2.56
N THR A 630 27.42 -1.93 -2.83
CA THR A 630 27.26 -0.73 -2.00
C THR A 630 25.79 -0.54 -1.64
N GLN A 631 25.50 -0.35 -0.36
CA GLN A 631 24.15 -0.11 0.16
C GLN A 631 24.17 0.92 1.30
N GLY A 632 23.16 1.80 1.32
CA GLY A 632 22.94 2.73 2.43
C GLY A 632 22.14 2.08 3.57
N ASP A 633 22.18 2.67 4.76
CA ASP A 633 21.32 2.27 5.87
C ASP A 633 20.08 3.18 5.96
N PHE A 634 18.90 2.58 6.15
CA PHE A 634 17.64 3.31 6.33
C PHE A 634 17.53 3.99 7.70
N GLU A 635 18.24 3.47 8.70
CA GLU A 635 18.10 3.89 10.10
C GLU A 635 19.21 4.83 10.57
N SER A 636 20.36 4.83 9.90
CA SER A 636 21.54 5.61 10.26
C SER A 636 22.24 6.20 9.04
N ASP A 637 23.10 7.19 9.24
CA ASP A 637 23.83 7.89 8.18
C ASP A 637 25.06 7.09 7.76
N ALA A 638 24.80 5.85 7.37
CA ALA A 638 25.81 4.84 7.12
C ALA A 638 25.69 4.22 5.73
N VAL A 639 26.83 3.73 5.25
CA VAL A 639 26.97 2.97 4.02
C VAL A 639 27.77 1.69 4.31
N ALA A 640 27.35 0.58 3.73
CA ALA A 640 27.99 -0.72 3.83
C ALA A 640 28.55 -1.16 2.47
N PHE A 641 29.72 -1.79 2.51
CA PHE A 641 30.43 -2.25 1.32
C PHE A 641 30.80 -3.73 1.43
N ILE A 642 30.60 -4.48 0.35
CA ILE A 642 31.26 -5.77 0.09
C ILE A 642 32.16 -5.59 -1.13
N ILE A 643 33.45 -5.87 -0.99
CA ILE A 643 34.43 -5.77 -2.07
C ILE A 643 35.08 -7.14 -2.23
N GLU A 644 35.07 -7.70 -3.43
CA GLU A 644 35.63 -9.02 -3.75
C GLU A 644 36.65 -8.88 -4.88
N SER A 645 37.89 -9.33 -4.65
CA SER A 645 38.93 -9.41 -5.68
C SER A 645 40.12 -10.24 -5.21
N LYS A 646 40.82 -10.90 -6.14
CA LYS A 646 42.12 -11.55 -5.85
C LYS A 646 43.21 -10.54 -5.47
N LEU A 647 43.11 -9.31 -5.95
CA LEU A 647 44.07 -8.23 -5.66
C LEU A 647 44.03 -7.79 -4.19
N ILE A 648 42.93 -8.03 -3.48
CA ILE A 648 42.84 -7.81 -2.03
C ILE A 648 43.79 -8.77 -1.30
N ARG A 649 43.86 -10.02 -1.77
CA ARG A 649 44.69 -11.06 -1.15
C ARG A 649 46.18 -10.78 -1.28
N THR A 650 46.61 -10.15 -2.38
CA THR A 650 48.00 -9.73 -2.58
C THR A 650 48.33 -8.43 -1.83
N GLY A 651 47.32 -7.70 -1.36
CA GLY A 651 47.45 -6.39 -0.74
C GLY A 651 47.54 -5.25 -1.76
N ASP A 652 47.42 -5.54 -3.06
CA ASP A 652 47.48 -4.54 -4.13
C ASP A 652 46.23 -3.67 -4.18
N LEU A 653 45.05 -4.24 -3.86
CA LEU A 653 43.79 -3.50 -3.81
C LEU A 653 43.33 -3.29 -2.36
N GLN A 654 43.14 -2.03 -1.99
CA GLN A 654 42.74 -1.60 -0.64
C GLN A 654 41.65 -0.53 -0.72
N VAL A 655 41.05 -0.19 0.42
CA VAL A 655 40.10 0.94 0.51
C VAL A 655 40.83 2.18 1.01
N GLU A 656 40.58 3.32 0.37
CA GLU A 656 41.09 4.63 0.77
C GLU A 656 39.95 5.50 1.28
N MET A 657 40.20 6.21 2.37
CA MET A 657 39.31 7.23 2.91
C MET A 657 40.05 8.55 2.94
N ASP A 658 39.48 9.59 2.34
CA ASP A 658 40.08 10.93 2.27
C ASP A 658 39.07 11.97 2.72
N PHE A 659 39.50 12.93 3.53
CA PHE A 659 38.58 13.90 4.13
C PHE A 659 38.93 15.32 3.68
N PRO A 660 37.99 16.03 3.04
CA PRO A 660 38.24 17.35 2.48
C PRO A 660 38.10 18.47 3.51
N TYR A 661 38.69 19.62 3.19
CA TYR A 661 38.30 20.92 3.74
C TYR A 661 37.15 21.49 2.90
N PRO A 662 36.24 22.31 3.46
CA PRO A 662 35.16 22.90 2.67
C PRO A 662 35.66 23.88 1.58
N PRO A 663 34.90 24.06 0.48
CA PRO A 663 35.22 25.08 -0.52
C PRO A 663 35.28 26.49 0.09
N ILE A 664 36.19 27.33 -0.41
CA ILE A 664 36.22 28.75 -0.03
C ILE A 664 35.15 29.49 -0.86
N HIS A 665 34.06 29.89 -0.22
CA HIS A 665 32.96 30.59 -0.90
C HIS A 665 33.37 32.00 -1.33
N SER A 666 33.19 32.32 -2.61
CA SER A 666 33.35 33.66 -3.17
C SER A 666 32.00 34.23 -3.61
N THR A 667 31.98 35.51 -4.02
CA THR A 667 30.76 36.15 -4.56
C THR A 667 30.33 35.62 -5.94
N GLU A 668 31.14 34.78 -6.60
CA GLU A 668 30.88 34.28 -7.96
C GLU A 668 30.22 32.88 -7.99
N TYR A 669 30.41 32.05 -6.96
CA TYR A 669 29.95 30.66 -6.96
C TYR A 669 28.86 30.42 -5.90
N LYS A 670 27.75 29.82 -6.34
CA LYS A 670 26.57 29.46 -5.52
C LYS A 670 26.23 27.97 -5.61
N TYR A 671 27.00 27.21 -6.39
CA TYR A 671 26.75 25.82 -6.71
C TYR A 671 28.08 25.08 -6.78
N GLU A 672 28.24 24.06 -5.94
CA GLU A 672 29.40 23.17 -5.99
C GLU A 672 28.94 21.75 -6.29
N VAL A 673 29.38 21.21 -7.44
CA VAL A 673 29.21 19.80 -7.79
C VAL A 673 30.05 18.92 -6.87
N PHE A 674 31.25 19.39 -6.53
CA PHE A 674 32.15 18.76 -5.56
C PHE A 674 32.34 19.72 -4.37
N ALA A 675 31.77 19.38 -3.23
CA ALA A 675 31.69 20.21 -2.03
C ALA A 675 32.88 19.97 -1.08
N GLY A 676 34.11 19.91 -1.63
CA GLY A 676 35.31 19.69 -0.85
C GLY A 676 36.60 19.93 -1.63
N VAL A 677 37.61 20.47 -0.94
CA VAL A 677 38.96 20.77 -1.45
C VAL A 677 40.01 20.11 -0.56
N TYR A 678 41.09 19.59 -1.15
CA TYR A 678 42.12 18.80 -0.44
C TYR A 678 43.45 19.56 -0.29
N ASP A 679 43.53 20.78 -0.81
CA ASP A 679 44.77 21.57 -0.88
C ASP A 679 45.14 22.28 0.44
N PHE A 680 44.32 22.13 1.49
CA PHE A 680 44.47 22.85 2.77
C PHE A 680 44.73 21.92 3.98
N PRO A 681 45.80 21.09 3.96
CA PRO A 681 46.04 20.05 4.98
C PRO A 681 46.35 20.60 6.39
N LEU A 682 46.57 21.91 6.53
CA LEU A 682 46.82 22.56 7.82
C LEU A 682 45.60 23.28 8.41
N ASN A 683 44.49 23.40 7.64
CA ASN A 683 43.29 24.13 8.07
C ASN A 683 42.30 23.25 8.85
N HIS A 684 42.54 21.94 8.88
CA HIS A 684 41.72 20.95 9.57
C HIS A 684 42.57 19.81 10.08
N SER A 685 41.99 18.96 10.93
CA SER A 685 42.69 17.79 11.43
C SER A 685 41.80 16.56 11.39
N THR A 686 42.43 15.41 11.15
CA THR A 686 41.79 14.12 11.37
C THR A 686 42.64 13.35 12.36
N ILE A 687 42.03 12.53 13.22
CA ILE A 687 42.77 11.64 14.14
C ILE A 687 42.13 10.26 14.16
N LEU A 688 42.98 9.23 14.27
CA LEU A 688 42.53 7.86 14.52
C LEU A 688 42.28 7.70 16.02
N VAL A 689 41.05 7.37 16.39
CA VAL A 689 40.65 7.04 17.76
C VAL A 689 40.48 5.52 17.83
N GLU A 690 41.34 4.86 18.61
CA GLU A 690 41.28 3.41 18.82
C GLU A 690 40.07 3.03 19.68
N ASP A 691 39.39 1.95 19.31
CA ASP A 691 38.23 1.41 20.03
C ASP A 691 38.55 0.06 20.66
N GLY A 692 38.50 0.02 22.00
CA GLY A 692 38.41 -1.21 22.80
C GLY A 692 39.43 -2.32 22.51
N THR A 693 39.21 -3.48 23.12
CA THR A 693 40.10 -4.65 23.01
C THR A 693 39.71 -5.62 21.89
N ASP A 694 38.54 -5.44 21.25
CA ASP A 694 37.96 -6.44 20.34
C ASP A 694 38.41 -6.30 18.86
N ARG A 695 39.02 -5.17 18.49
CA ARG A 695 39.59 -4.87 17.15
C ARG A 695 38.60 -5.07 15.98
N THR A 696 37.31 -4.81 16.21
CA THR A 696 36.25 -4.94 15.18
C THR A 696 35.65 -3.61 14.73
N SER A 697 36.13 -2.49 15.29
CA SER A 697 35.77 -1.12 14.92
C SER A 697 37.01 -0.21 14.91
N ALA A 698 36.90 0.91 14.21
CA ALA A 698 37.84 2.02 14.28
C ALA A 698 37.10 3.34 14.02
N HIS A 699 37.61 4.45 14.54
CA HIS A 699 36.97 5.75 14.38
C HIS A 699 37.97 6.77 13.86
N ILE A 700 37.57 7.52 12.83
CA ILE A 700 38.30 8.68 12.37
C ILE A 700 37.51 9.90 12.84
N GLN A 701 38.08 10.66 13.76
CA GLN A 701 37.54 11.97 14.13
C GLN A 701 38.05 13.00 13.13
N HIS A 702 37.18 13.89 12.68
CA HIS A 702 37.50 15.03 11.82
C HIS A 702 37.11 16.32 12.54
N ASP A 703 38.08 17.22 12.69
CA ASP A 703 37.95 18.53 13.32
C ASP A 703 38.15 19.65 12.29
N LEU A 704 37.14 20.51 12.15
CA LEU A 704 37.07 21.64 11.23
C LEU A 704 36.53 22.87 11.96
N GLN A 705 37.42 23.80 12.36
CA GLN A 705 37.01 25.01 13.09
C GLN A 705 36.12 24.68 14.30
N GLU A 706 34.82 24.98 14.23
CA GLU A 706 33.81 24.73 15.26
C GLU A 706 33.03 23.41 15.09
N VAL A 707 33.30 22.67 14.02
CA VAL A 707 32.61 21.42 13.67
C VAL A 707 33.51 20.22 13.96
N ARG A 708 32.92 19.21 14.62
CA ARG A 708 33.52 17.89 14.85
C ARG A 708 32.54 16.81 14.44
N TYR A 709 33.03 15.82 13.70
CA TYR A 709 32.28 14.60 13.41
C TYR A 709 33.22 13.39 13.32
N PHE A 710 32.61 12.20 13.23
CA PHE A 710 33.31 10.92 13.17
C PHE A 710 32.88 10.15 11.94
N ALA A 711 33.84 9.53 11.26
CA ALA A 711 33.61 8.37 10.41
C ALA A 711 33.88 7.11 11.23
N ASN A 712 32.79 6.49 11.70
CA ASN A 712 32.82 5.29 12.52
C ASN A 712 32.79 4.04 11.64
N LEU A 713 33.76 3.16 11.78
CA LEU A 713 33.91 1.95 10.96
C LEU A 713 33.60 0.69 11.77
N ARG A 714 32.98 -0.30 11.11
CA ARG A 714 32.72 -1.63 11.68
C ARG A 714 32.93 -2.73 10.66
N TRP A 715 33.56 -3.84 11.05
CA TRP A 715 33.70 -5.05 10.23
C TRP A 715 33.44 -6.33 11.04
N PRO A 716 33.15 -7.46 10.38
CA PRO A 716 32.97 -8.76 11.06
C PRO A 716 34.26 -9.25 11.71
N LYS A 717 34.13 -9.97 12.83
CA LYS A 717 35.28 -10.52 13.56
C LYS A 717 36.03 -11.58 12.75
N GLU A 718 35.31 -12.27 11.88
CA GLU A 718 35.81 -13.32 10.99
C GLU A 718 36.63 -12.74 9.82
N SER A 719 36.55 -11.43 9.57
CA SER A 719 37.24 -10.71 8.49
C SER A 719 37.94 -9.47 9.04
N PRO A 720 39.00 -9.64 9.85
CA PRO A 720 39.67 -8.53 10.52
C PRO A 720 40.33 -7.60 9.50
N LEU A 721 40.04 -6.30 9.64
CA LEU A 721 40.65 -5.23 8.86
C LEU A 721 41.59 -4.40 9.74
N LYS A 722 42.50 -3.68 9.09
CA LYS A 722 43.41 -2.73 9.72
C LYS A 722 43.30 -1.40 9.00
N LEU A 723 43.02 -0.35 9.78
CA LEU A 723 43.04 1.03 9.34
C LEU A 723 44.40 1.64 9.67
N THR A 724 45.01 2.34 8.72
CA THR A 724 46.28 3.05 8.88
C THR A 724 46.21 4.44 8.29
N ARG A 725 46.78 5.43 8.98
CA ARG A 725 47.01 6.76 8.42
C ARG A 725 48.18 6.72 7.44
N ASN A 726 48.03 7.34 6.27
CA ASN A 726 49.04 7.28 5.21
C ASN A 726 50.24 8.21 5.50
N GLU A 727 49.98 9.37 6.09
CA GLU A 727 50.96 10.40 6.43
C GLU A 727 51.12 10.53 7.95
N PRO A 728 52.26 11.02 8.47
CA PRO A 728 52.40 11.35 9.88
C PRO A 728 51.43 12.48 10.30
N PRO A 729 51.09 12.58 11.60
CA PRO A 729 50.37 13.75 12.12
C PRO A 729 51.09 15.06 11.75
N ASN A 730 50.31 16.09 11.36
CA ASN A 730 50.80 17.41 10.92
C ASN A 730 51.61 17.42 9.60
N SER A 731 51.47 16.40 8.74
CA SER A 731 52.01 16.44 7.38
C SER A 731 51.45 17.63 6.59
N THR A 732 52.30 18.27 5.78
CA THR A 732 51.91 19.34 4.86
C THR A 732 51.50 18.82 3.48
N SER A 733 51.51 17.50 3.29
CA SER A 733 51.10 16.87 2.02
C SER A 733 49.59 16.98 1.82
N ILE A 734 49.14 17.09 0.57
CA ILE A 734 47.71 16.99 0.21
C ILE A 734 47.08 15.63 0.61
N THR A 735 47.91 14.63 0.91
CA THR A 735 47.52 13.30 1.38
C THR A 735 47.42 13.21 2.91
N ALA A 736 47.61 14.33 3.65
CA ALA A 736 47.72 14.34 5.10
C ALA A 736 46.51 13.71 5.83
N HIS A 737 45.32 13.78 5.23
CA HIS A 737 44.07 13.29 5.80
C HIS A 737 43.60 11.96 5.20
N ARG A 738 44.48 11.24 4.49
CA ARG A 738 44.18 9.93 3.91
C ARG A 738 44.44 8.77 4.86
N TYR A 739 43.52 7.82 4.83
CA TYR A 739 43.59 6.56 5.56
C TYR A 739 43.41 5.39 4.61
N THR A 740 44.12 4.30 4.87
CA THR A 740 44.02 3.05 4.13
C THR A 740 43.44 1.97 5.02
N LEU A 741 42.40 1.29 4.55
CA LEU A 741 41.79 0.13 5.18
C LEU A 741 42.13 -1.11 4.35
N GLY A 742 42.87 -2.04 4.95
CA GLY A 742 43.32 -3.28 4.31
C GLY A 742 43.03 -4.52 5.17
N THR A 743 43.19 -5.70 4.58
CA THR A 743 42.99 -6.99 5.27
C THR A 743 44.18 -7.36 6.14
N VAL A 744 43.93 -7.96 7.31
CA VAL A 744 45.00 -8.46 8.21
C VAL A 744 45.43 -9.89 7.86
N ALA A 745 44.56 -10.66 7.19
CA ALA A 745 44.80 -12.02 6.73
C ALA A 745 44.68 -12.12 5.21
N ALA A 746 45.11 -13.24 4.63
CA ALA A 746 44.98 -13.53 3.20
C ALA A 746 43.50 -13.80 2.83
N SER A 747 42.68 -12.74 2.82
CA SER A 747 41.30 -12.73 2.35
C SER A 747 41.24 -12.17 0.93
N SER A 748 40.28 -12.63 0.12
CA SER A 748 39.96 -12.03 -1.19
C SER A 748 38.74 -11.10 -1.12
N SER A 749 38.36 -10.67 0.09
CA SER A 749 37.23 -9.77 0.31
C SER A 749 37.45 -8.80 1.46
N ILE A 750 36.87 -7.62 1.34
CA ILE A 750 36.76 -6.57 2.36
C ILE A 750 35.27 -6.31 2.59
N LEU A 751 34.83 -6.32 3.86
CA LEU A 751 33.45 -6.11 4.25
C LEU A 751 33.39 -5.18 5.46
N PHE A 752 32.80 -3.99 5.30
CA PHE A 752 32.70 -3.01 6.37
C PHE A 752 31.52 -2.05 6.21
N THR A 753 31.16 -1.42 7.34
CA THR A 753 30.23 -0.29 7.44
C THR A 753 31.05 0.97 7.72
N ALA A 754 30.70 2.09 7.08
CA ALA A 754 31.10 3.44 7.48
C ALA A 754 29.86 4.25 7.88
N HIS A 755 29.84 4.78 9.10
CA HIS A 755 28.75 5.57 9.66
C HIS A 755 29.26 6.95 10.07
N PHE A 756 28.68 8.00 9.49
CA PHE A 756 29.02 9.37 9.79
C PHE A 756 28.09 9.92 10.88
N SER A 757 28.66 10.51 11.93
CA SER A 757 27.88 11.11 13.02
C SER A 757 28.66 12.16 13.80
N SER A 758 27.96 13.03 14.54
CA SER A 758 28.55 13.96 15.51
C SER A 758 29.34 13.26 16.61
N ASP A 759 28.93 12.04 16.96
CA ASP A 759 29.45 11.30 18.10
C ASP A 759 30.27 10.07 17.67
N GLN A 760 31.23 9.70 18.51
CA GLN A 760 31.92 8.42 18.41
C GLN A 760 30.96 7.31 18.85
N GLN A 761 30.72 6.33 17.98
CA GLN A 761 29.84 5.21 18.29
C GLN A 761 30.17 3.99 17.44
N VAL A 762 29.87 2.80 17.96
CA VAL A 762 30.07 1.55 17.23
C VAL A 762 28.91 1.33 16.24
N PRO A 763 29.16 1.30 14.92
CA PRO A 763 28.12 1.10 13.91
C PRO A 763 27.53 -0.31 13.92
N SER A 764 26.40 -0.48 13.22
CA SER A 764 25.90 -1.81 12.89
C SER A 764 26.87 -2.57 11.98
N LEU A 765 26.93 -3.89 12.14
CA LEU A 765 27.65 -4.77 11.21
C LEU A 765 27.08 -4.65 9.79
N PRO A 766 27.92 -4.77 8.75
CA PRO A 766 27.50 -4.57 7.38
C PRO A 766 26.41 -5.56 6.95
N GLN A 767 26.46 -6.83 7.36
CA GLN A 767 25.40 -7.81 7.04
C GLN A 767 24.02 -7.36 7.53
N LYS A 768 23.97 -6.73 8.71
CA LYS A 768 22.72 -6.24 9.29
C LYS A 768 22.15 -5.07 8.48
N ILE A 769 23.01 -4.18 7.99
CA ILE A 769 22.60 -3.10 7.09
C ILE A 769 22.10 -3.70 5.77
N LEU A 770 22.83 -4.67 5.22
CA LEU A 770 22.48 -5.30 3.95
C LEU A 770 21.09 -5.95 3.99
N GLU A 771 20.77 -6.66 5.07
CA GLU A 771 19.45 -7.26 5.27
C GLU A 771 18.35 -6.22 5.50
N LYS A 772 18.63 -5.16 6.28
CA LYS A 772 17.65 -4.12 6.61
C LYS A 772 17.34 -3.22 5.43
N ASN A 773 18.33 -2.86 4.63
CA ASN A 773 18.19 -1.95 3.48
C ASN A 773 17.20 -2.54 2.46
N VAL A 774 17.41 -3.81 2.09
CA VAL A 774 16.50 -4.57 1.21
C VAL A 774 15.06 -4.56 1.75
N GLN A 775 14.88 -4.84 3.05
CA GLN A 775 13.55 -4.81 3.66
C GLN A 775 12.94 -3.41 3.66
N GLY A 776 13.76 -2.38 3.86
CA GLY A 776 13.36 -0.97 3.86
C GLY A 776 12.88 -0.50 2.49
N TRP A 777 13.62 -0.81 1.43
CA TRP A 777 13.23 -0.47 0.05
C TRP A 777 12.01 -1.27 -0.42
N ASN A 778 11.95 -2.57 -0.14
CA ASN A 778 10.79 -3.38 -0.48
C ASN A 778 9.53 -2.85 0.18
N LYS A 779 9.63 -2.48 1.46
CA LYS A 779 8.55 -1.81 2.19
C LYS A 779 8.19 -0.45 1.58
N TYR A 780 9.18 0.34 1.16
CA TYR A 780 8.92 1.61 0.47
C TYR A 780 8.15 1.40 -0.85
N TRP A 781 8.45 0.38 -1.64
CA TRP A 781 7.71 0.10 -2.87
C TRP A 781 6.32 -0.48 -2.63
N GLU A 782 6.16 -1.27 -1.56
CA GLU A 782 4.87 -1.88 -1.18
C GLU A 782 3.93 -0.93 -0.42
N GLU A 783 4.44 0.16 0.15
CA GLU A 783 3.66 1.14 0.92
C GLU A 783 3.47 2.47 0.17
N GLY A 784 2.24 2.96 0.13
CA GLY A 784 1.87 4.22 -0.51
C GLY A 784 1.41 4.01 -1.95
N GLY A 785 1.65 5.03 -2.76
CA GLY A 785 1.12 5.17 -4.11
C GLY A 785 1.96 4.47 -5.16
N PHE A 786 1.31 3.86 -6.14
CA PHE A 786 1.96 3.29 -7.31
C PHE A 786 1.13 3.59 -8.56
N VAL A 787 1.81 3.92 -9.67
CA VAL A 787 1.21 4.11 -10.99
C VAL A 787 1.87 3.15 -11.96
N ASP A 788 1.04 2.42 -12.69
CA ASP A 788 1.43 1.41 -13.65
C ASP A 788 0.76 1.69 -14.99
N LEU A 789 1.59 2.08 -15.95
CA LEU A 789 1.23 2.43 -17.31
C LEU A 789 1.64 1.34 -18.31
N THR A 790 2.19 0.21 -17.84
CA THR A 790 2.83 -0.80 -18.70
C THR A 790 1.87 -1.54 -19.62
N ALA A 791 0.56 -1.46 -19.37
CA ALA A 791 -0.49 -1.98 -20.24
C ALA A 791 -0.99 -0.97 -21.29
N SER A 792 -0.45 0.26 -21.31
CA SER A 792 -0.82 1.28 -22.30
C SER A 792 -0.22 0.95 -23.66
N SER A 793 -0.98 1.18 -24.73
CA SER A 793 -0.50 1.06 -26.10
C SER A 793 0.18 2.35 -26.60
N ASN A 794 0.06 3.46 -25.85
CA ASN A 794 0.70 4.72 -26.17
C ASN A 794 2.24 4.60 -26.19
N PRO A 795 2.94 5.09 -27.24
CA PRO A 795 4.39 4.97 -27.36
C PRO A 795 5.16 5.69 -26.25
N ASN A 796 4.57 6.72 -25.63
CA ASN A 796 5.21 7.47 -24.54
C ASN A 796 5.10 6.75 -23.18
N ALA A 797 4.28 5.71 -23.05
CA ALA A 797 3.97 5.12 -21.76
C ALA A 797 5.19 4.48 -21.05
N THR A 798 6.09 3.85 -21.82
CA THR A 798 7.27 3.19 -21.24
C THR A 798 8.25 4.20 -20.65
N GLU A 799 8.53 5.30 -21.36
CA GLU A 799 9.41 6.36 -20.85
C GLU A 799 8.76 7.12 -19.69
N LEU A 800 7.44 7.35 -19.74
CA LEU A 800 6.72 7.95 -18.62
C LEU A 800 6.81 7.06 -17.36
N GLN A 801 6.63 5.75 -17.51
CA GLN A 801 6.80 4.78 -16.43
C GLN A 801 8.23 4.79 -15.89
N ARG A 802 9.24 4.82 -16.76
CA ARG A 802 10.66 4.92 -16.36
C ARG A 802 10.89 6.14 -15.47
N ARG A 803 10.40 7.32 -15.87
CA ARG A 803 10.52 8.56 -15.10
C ARG A 803 9.81 8.46 -13.75
N ILE A 804 8.61 7.88 -13.70
CA ILE A 804 7.85 7.70 -12.45
C ILE A 804 8.65 6.85 -11.45
N ILE A 805 9.16 5.70 -11.87
CA ILE A 805 9.89 4.79 -10.98
C ILE A 805 11.21 5.44 -10.51
N LYS A 806 12.00 6.00 -11.43
CA LYS A 806 13.29 6.59 -11.07
C LYS A 806 13.14 7.84 -10.21
N SER A 807 12.15 8.69 -10.48
CA SER A 807 11.85 9.85 -9.63
C SER A 807 11.48 9.44 -8.20
N GLN A 808 10.70 8.37 -8.00
CA GLN A 808 10.37 7.89 -6.65
C GLN A 808 11.63 7.48 -5.86
N TYR A 809 12.53 6.70 -6.48
CA TYR A 809 13.79 6.31 -5.83
C TYR A 809 14.63 7.54 -5.44
N HIS A 810 14.86 8.46 -6.38
CA HIS A 810 15.72 9.62 -6.15
C HIS A 810 15.18 10.57 -5.09
N VAL A 811 13.87 10.83 -5.11
CA VAL A 811 13.21 11.68 -4.13
C VAL A 811 13.19 11.01 -2.75
N ARG A 812 13.12 9.68 -2.68
CA ARG A 812 13.28 8.93 -1.42
C ARG A 812 14.68 9.06 -0.83
N VAL A 813 15.72 9.02 -1.64
CA VAL A 813 17.12 9.22 -1.19
C VAL A 813 17.37 10.68 -0.76
N ASN A 814 16.82 11.64 -1.50
CA ASN A 814 17.22 13.04 -1.39
C ASN A 814 16.24 13.97 -0.66
N SER A 815 14.99 13.56 -0.42
CA SER A 815 13.90 14.48 -0.02
C SER A 815 12.99 13.94 1.08
N ALA A 816 13.50 12.99 1.88
CA ALA A 816 12.75 12.33 2.96
C ALA A 816 13.35 12.60 4.36
N ALA A 817 14.10 13.70 4.51
CA ALA A 817 14.72 14.10 5.76
C ALA A 817 13.69 14.35 6.87
N LYS A 818 14.06 14.13 8.12
CA LYS A 818 13.21 14.45 9.26
C LYS A 818 13.38 15.92 9.64
N GLY A 819 12.27 16.65 9.70
CA GLY A 819 12.20 18.04 10.15
C GLY A 819 12.63 19.08 9.12
N GLN A 820 13.07 18.67 7.92
CA GLN A 820 13.68 19.56 6.94
C GLN A 820 13.23 19.25 5.51
N SER A 821 13.03 20.30 4.70
CA SER A 821 12.91 20.20 3.25
C SER A 821 14.31 20.17 2.63
N PRO A 822 14.56 19.37 1.58
CA PRO A 822 15.86 19.37 0.92
C PRO A 822 16.15 20.69 0.19
N GLN A 823 17.43 20.95 -0.07
CA GLN A 823 17.85 21.94 -1.07
C GLN A 823 17.48 21.47 -2.49
N GLU A 824 17.57 22.37 -3.47
CA GLU A 824 17.09 22.13 -4.84
C GLU A 824 17.83 20.99 -5.56
N SER A 825 19.08 20.69 -5.18
CA SER A 825 19.85 19.55 -5.70
C SER A 825 19.83 18.32 -4.78
N GLY A 826 18.97 18.29 -3.76
CA GLY A 826 18.89 17.16 -2.83
C GLY A 826 20.12 17.05 -1.93
N LEU A 827 20.57 15.83 -1.66
CA LEU A 827 21.85 15.53 -1.00
C LEU A 827 22.89 15.05 -2.04
N MET A 828 22.85 15.61 -3.25
CA MET A 828 23.78 15.26 -4.32
C MET A 828 24.91 16.29 -4.46
N ASN A 829 24.56 17.55 -4.69
CA ASN A 829 25.46 18.69 -4.87
C ASN A 829 25.23 19.72 -3.76
N ASN A 830 26.13 20.67 -3.58
CA ASN A 830 25.91 21.82 -2.71
C ASN A 830 25.32 22.97 -3.53
N GLY A 831 24.00 23.00 -3.68
CA GLY A 831 23.30 24.06 -4.39
C GLY A 831 22.80 25.12 -3.41
N TRP A 832 23.01 26.40 -3.73
CA TRP A 832 22.62 27.49 -2.83
C TRP A 832 23.23 27.38 -1.44
N TYR A 833 24.51 26.99 -1.37
CA TYR A 833 25.25 26.76 -0.13
C TYR A 833 24.62 25.67 0.77
N GLY A 834 23.78 24.79 0.21
CA GLY A 834 23.18 23.69 0.97
C GLY A 834 21.83 24.03 1.59
N LYS A 835 21.41 25.29 1.48
CA LYS A 835 20.19 25.85 2.06
C LYS A 835 18.97 25.52 1.20
N PHE A 836 17.83 25.31 1.85
CA PHE A 836 16.59 25.05 1.15
C PHE A 836 15.80 26.34 0.89
N HIS A 837 14.96 26.27 -0.13
CA HIS A 837 14.05 27.35 -0.49
C HIS A 837 12.64 27.02 0.02
N MET A 838 12.16 27.82 0.98
CA MET A 838 10.82 27.68 1.57
C MET A 838 9.71 27.79 0.53
N GLU A 839 9.93 28.60 -0.50
CA GLU A 839 9.02 28.72 -1.62
C GLU A 839 8.92 27.43 -2.46
N MET A 840 9.98 26.62 -2.52
CA MET A 840 9.95 25.33 -3.20
C MET A 840 9.39 24.19 -2.33
N SER A 841 8.99 24.45 -1.08
CA SER A 841 8.54 23.41 -0.13
C SER A 841 7.39 22.55 -0.67
N ILE A 842 6.45 23.14 -1.41
CA ILE A 842 5.34 22.39 -2.03
C ILE A 842 5.87 21.48 -3.13
N TRP A 843 6.72 22.01 -4.01
CA TRP A 843 7.29 21.28 -5.15
C TRP A 843 8.25 20.16 -4.74
N HIS A 844 8.85 20.26 -3.56
CA HIS A 844 9.63 19.19 -2.97
C HIS A 844 8.76 18.14 -2.26
N ASN A 845 7.72 18.55 -1.52
CA ASN A 845 7.17 17.68 -0.47
C ASN A 845 5.68 17.36 -0.60
N ALA A 846 4.88 18.10 -1.37
CA ALA A 846 3.44 17.86 -1.48
C ALA A 846 3.09 16.50 -2.11
N HIS A 847 4.00 15.98 -2.95
CA HIS A 847 3.88 14.64 -3.51
C HIS A 847 3.86 13.56 -2.42
N TRP A 848 4.53 13.73 -1.27
CA TRP A 848 4.51 12.72 -0.20
C TRP A 848 3.10 12.44 0.30
N ALA A 849 2.27 13.49 0.43
CA ALA A 849 0.87 13.34 0.80
C ALA A 849 0.08 12.67 -0.33
N THR A 850 0.11 13.22 -1.55
CA THR A 850 -0.70 12.68 -2.66
C THR A 850 -0.28 11.28 -3.14
N TRP A 851 0.93 10.85 -2.83
CA TRP A 851 1.38 9.46 -3.03
C TRP A 851 1.06 8.55 -1.85
N GLY A 852 0.21 8.96 -0.89
CA GLY A 852 -0.15 8.12 0.26
C GLY A 852 1.02 7.79 1.18
N ARG A 853 2.13 8.54 1.11
CA ARG A 853 3.35 8.34 1.90
C ARG A 853 3.41 9.32 3.07
N HIS A 854 2.31 9.39 3.81
CA HIS A 854 2.10 10.38 4.87
C HIS A 854 3.19 10.39 5.95
N LYS A 855 3.81 9.23 6.23
CA LYS A 855 4.97 9.14 7.13
C LYS A 855 6.09 10.13 6.80
N TYR A 856 6.45 10.27 5.52
CA TYR A 856 7.53 11.20 5.13
C TYR A 856 7.06 12.65 5.16
N PHE A 857 5.79 12.89 4.83
CA PHE A 857 5.18 14.21 4.96
C PHE A 857 5.19 14.69 6.43
N ASP A 858 4.74 13.85 7.36
CA ASP A 858 4.67 14.14 8.79
C ASP A 858 6.03 14.21 9.48
N ASN A 859 7.03 13.53 8.92
CA ASN A 859 8.41 13.68 9.36
C ASN A 859 8.91 15.11 9.13
N ILE A 860 8.41 15.82 8.11
CA ILE A 860 8.82 17.18 7.75
C ILE A 860 7.89 18.20 8.41
N PHE A 861 6.57 17.97 8.38
CA PHE A 861 5.57 18.97 8.76
C PHE A 861 4.69 18.58 9.97
N PRO A 862 4.26 19.56 10.78
CA PRO A 862 4.63 20.98 10.75
C PRO A 862 6.00 21.28 11.36
N GLY A 863 6.77 20.26 11.78
CA GLY A 863 8.04 20.41 12.51
C GLY A 863 9.02 21.42 11.90
N LEU A 864 9.15 21.45 10.58
CA LEU A 864 9.94 22.46 9.86
C LEU A 864 9.52 23.89 10.21
N TYR A 865 8.21 24.18 10.16
CA TYR A 865 7.68 25.49 10.48
C TYR A 865 7.78 25.79 11.98
N GLU A 866 7.61 24.78 12.84
CA GLU A 866 7.76 24.95 14.29
C GLU A 866 9.18 25.36 14.66
N THR A 867 10.20 24.77 14.02
CA THR A 867 11.61 25.14 14.19
C THR A 867 11.87 26.57 13.75
N LEU A 868 11.33 26.99 12.60
CA LEU A 868 11.52 28.35 12.05
C LEU A 868 10.60 29.41 12.66
N LEU A 869 9.62 29.02 13.50
CA LEU A 869 8.61 29.95 14.01
C LEU A 869 9.21 31.09 14.85
N PRO A 870 10.17 30.86 15.78
CA PRO A 870 10.75 31.94 16.58
C PRO A 870 11.45 33.00 15.73
N SER A 871 12.28 32.60 14.76
CA SER A 871 12.98 33.53 13.88
C SER A 871 12.03 34.27 12.94
N SER A 872 10.96 33.60 12.50
CA SER A 872 9.94 34.19 11.63
C SER A 872 9.04 35.21 12.34
N LEU A 873 8.73 34.99 13.62
CA LEU A 873 8.07 35.97 14.49
C LEU A 873 8.97 37.19 14.73
N ALA A 874 10.26 36.95 15.03
CA ALA A 874 11.23 38.01 15.25
C ALA A 874 11.41 38.89 14.00
N ARG A 875 11.47 38.27 12.81
CA ARG A 875 11.56 38.96 11.52
C ARG A 875 10.35 39.85 11.26
N ALA A 876 9.13 39.30 11.37
CA ALA A 876 7.92 40.08 11.17
C ALA A 876 7.84 41.27 12.14
N LYS A 877 8.13 41.04 13.42
CA LYS A 877 8.16 42.09 14.45
C LYS A 877 9.19 43.17 14.15
N TYR A 878 10.41 42.79 13.75
CA TYR A 878 11.47 43.72 13.38
C TYR A 878 11.05 44.62 12.21
N MET A 879 10.32 44.04 11.25
CA MET A 879 9.77 44.77 10.12
C MET A 879 8.45 45.50 10.43
N GLY A 880 7.92 45.44 11.65
CA GLY A 880 6.71 46.14 12.08
C GLY A 880 5.38 45.47 11.71
N TRP A 881 5.37 44.15 11.54
CA TRP A 881 4.17 43.33 11.32
C TRP A 881 3.92 42.34 12.46
N GLU A 882 2.69 41.83 12.54
CA GLU A 882 2.29 40.77 13.46
C GLU A 882 2.58 39.40 12.86
N GLY A 883 2.49 38.33 13.65
CA GLY A 883 2.59 36.96 13.17
C GLY A 883 3.99 36.55 12.67
N ALA A 884 4.04 35.49 11.86
CA ALA A 884 5.28 34.89 11.36
C ALA A 884 5.49 35.17 9.87
N ARG A 885 6.60 35.83 9.52
CA ARG A 885 7.07 36.01 8.14
C ARG A 885 8.09 34.93 7.80
N TRP A 886 7.71 33.97 6.99
CA TRP A 886 8.58 32.86 6.59
C TRP A 886 9.71 33.32 5.64
N PRO A 887 10.96 32.84 5.80
CA PRO A 887 12.08 33.23 4.94
C PRO A 887 11.94 32.64 3.53
N LYS A 888 12.78 33.05 2.56
CA LYS A 888 12.89 32.37 1.25
C LYS A 888 13.98 31.29 1.28
N MET A 889 15.26 31.70 1.29
CA MET A 889 16.42 30.80 1.37
C MET A 889 16.91 30.75 2.82
N THR A 890 16.92 29.57 3.43
CA THR A 890 17.26 29.41 4.86
C THR A 890 17.72 27.99 5.20
N GLU A 891 18.07 27.81 6.46
CA GLU A 891 18.35 26.53 7.09
C GLU A 891 17.80 26.53 8.54
N LEU A 892 17.91 25.42 9.26
CA LEU A 892 17.18 25.21 10.53
C LEU A 892 17.96 25.56 11.79
N GLU A 893 19.29 25.63 11.72
CA GLU A 893 20.19 25.94 12.84
C GLU A 893 20.06 27.41 13.28
N THR A 894 20.11 28.34 12.32
CA THR A 894 19.98 29.78 12.58
C THR A 894 18.57 30.30 12.29
N GLY A 895 17.87 29.71 11.30
CA GLY A 895 16.57 30.18 10.83
C GLY A 895 16.61 31.59 10.20
N VAL A 896 17.81 32.11 9.91
CA VAL A 896 18.03 33.43 9.27
C VAL A 896 17.69 33.34 7.79
N SER A 897 17.06 34.39 7.25
CA SER A 897 16.82 34.49 5.81
C SER A 897 18.10 34.99 5.17
N SER A 898 18.68 34.22 4.25
CA SER A 898 19.91 34.65 3.57
C SER A 898 19.67 35.93 2.77
N PRO A 899 20.53 36.96 2.91
CA PRO A 899 20.35 38.21 2.19
C PRO A 899 20.23 38.02 0.67
N GLY A 900 19.27 38.69 0.05
CA GLY A 900 19.06 38.62 -1.39
C GLY A 900 17.88 39.48 -1.80
N ASP A 901 17.99 40.17 -2.94
CA ASP A 901 16.93 41.09 -3.39
C ASP A 901 15.59 40.35 -3.57
N VAL A 902 15.61 39.23 -4.30
CA VAL A 902 14.46 38.32 -4.41
C VAL A 902 14.13 37.67 -3.06
N ASN A 903 15.13 37.18 -2.34
CA ASN A 903 14.94 36.46 -1.07
C ASN A 903 14.16 37.28 -0.04
N ALA A 904 14.41 38.59 0.02
CA ALA A 904 13.80 39.47 0.99
C ALA A 904 12.40 39.92 0.59
N GLN A 905 12.09 40.04 -0.70
CA GLN A 905 10.87 40.70 -1.19
C GLN A 905 9.84 39.75 -1.81
N LEU A 906 10.18 38.47 -1.98
CA LEU A 906 9.24 37.43 -2.42
C LEU A 906 8.32 36.97 -1.28
N ILE A 907 7.01 36.86 -1.55
CA ILE A 907 5.99 36.60 -0.52
C ILE A 907 5.05 35.42 -0.80
N TRP A 908 5.19 34.70 -1.91
CA TRP A 908 4.22 33.65 -2.27
C TRP A 908 4.32 32.37 -1.41
N GLN A 909 5.40 32.21 -0.65
CA GLN A 909 5.60 31.14 0.33
C GLN A 909 4.79 31.32 1.62
N GLN A 910 4.28 32.53 1.87
CA GLN A 910 3.62 32.85 3.13
C GLN A 910 2.36 32.00 3.35
N PRO A 911 1.50 31.76 2.34
CA PRO A 911 0.32 30.90 2.50
C PRO A 911 0.58 29.38 2.45
N HIS A 912 1.81 28.92 2.17
CA HIS A 912 2.15 27.47 2.08
C HIS A 912 1.69 26.62 3.27
N PRO A 913 1.81 27.07 4.54
CA PRO A 913 1.35 26.31 5.69
C PRO A 913 -0.11 25.86 5.57
N PHE A 914 -1.01 26.69 5.04
CA PHE A 914 -2.43 26.34 4.89
C PHE A 914 -2.64 25.23 3.86
N TYR A 915 -1.91 25.28 2.75
CA TYR A 915 -1.98 24.24 1.72
C TYR A 915 -1.49 22.90 2.25
N LEU A 916 -0.33 22.90 2.91
CA LEU A 916 0.27 21.70 3.49
C LEU A 916 -0.57 21.15 4.65
N ALA A 917 -1.14 22.02 5.51
CA ALA A 917 -2.03 21.60 6.59
C ALA A 917 -3.33 20.98 6.07
N ASN A 918 -3.91 21.53 4.99
CA ASN A 918 -5.09 20.92 4.37
C ASN A 918 -4.77 19.56 3.74
N LEU A 919 -3.60 19.39 3.10
CA LEU A 919 -3.15 18.06 2.66
C LEU A 919 -3.01 17.08 3.84
N ALA A 920 -2.46 17.54 4.97
CA ALA A 920 -2.34 16.73 6.18
C ALA A 920 -3.71 16.34 6.76
N TYR A 921 -4.65 17.27 6.78
CA TYR A 921 -6.00 17.05 7.30
C TYR A 921 -6.82 16.11 6.41
N GLU A 922 -6.74 16.25 5.08
CA GLU A 922 -7.42 15.33 4.15
C GLU A 922 -6.86 13.90 4.29
N ALA A 923 -5.56 13.76 4.58
CA ALA A 923 -4.94 12.46 4.87
C ALA A 923 -5.41 11.86 6.20
N ASN A 924 -5.54 12.69 7.25
CA ASN A 924 -5.91 12.26 8.59
C ASN A 924 -6.81 13.31 9.29
N PRO A 925 -8.14 13.26 9.06
CA PRO A 925 -9.07 14.31 9.47
C PRO A 925 -9.45 14.19 10.96
N THR A 926 -8.48 14.43 11.84
CA THR A 926 -8.62 14.30 13.29
C THR A 926 -8.43 15.63 14.00
N GLN A 927 -8.96 15.71 15.22
CA GLN A 927 -8.74 16.86 16.10
C GLN A 927 -7.25 17.04 16.44
N GLU A 928 -6.51 15.94 16.56
CA GLU A 928 -5.07 15.96 16.81
C GLU A 928 -4.32 16.65 15.65
N THR A 929 -4.63 16.29 14.39
CA THR A 929 -4.06 16.97 13.21
C THR A 929 -4.37 18.46 13.24
N LEU A 930 -5.62 18.85 13.56
CA LEU A 930 -6.01 20.26 13.64
C LEU A 930 -5.20 21.03 14.70
N GLN A 931 -5.06 20.45 15.88
CA GLN A 931 -4.31 21.04 17.00
C GLN A 931 -2.81 21.15 16.70
N LYS A 932 -2.22 20.12 16.07
CA LYS A 932 -0.80 20.06 15.71
C LYS A 932 -0.37 21.26 14.85
N TRP A 933 -1.22 21.69 13.91
CA TRP A 933 -0.90 22.79 12.99
C TRP A 933 -1.33 24.18 13.49
N ASP A 934 -2.24 24.26 14.46
CA ASP A 934 -2.92 25.50 14.83
C ASP A 934 -1.97 26.66 15.16
N LYS A 935 -0.88 26.37 15.89
CA LYS A 935 0.12 27.37 16.26
C LYS A 935 0.79 28.01 15.05
N VAL A 936 1.20 27.19 14.08
CA VAL A 936 1.85 27.65 12.84
C VAL A 936 0.86 28.44 11.98
N LEU A 937 -0.35 27.91 11.82
CA LEU A 937 -1.39 28.54 10.99
C LEU A 937 -1.87 29.87 11.57
N THR A 938 -2.04 29.96 12.89
CA THR A 938 -2.42 31.21 13.57
C THR A 938 -1.36 32.28 13.35
N ALA A 939 -0.09 31.98 13.62
CA ALA A 939 0.99 32.95 13.42
C ALA A 939 1.13 33.35 11.94
N THR A 940 0.91 32.42 11.00
CA THR A 940 0.92 32.73 9.57
C THR A 940 -0.23 33.66 9.19
N ALA A 941 -1.46 33.38 9.67
CA ALA A 941 -2.64 34.20 9.40
C ALA A 941 -2.49 35.63 9.97
N ASP A 942 -1.89 35.78 11.16
CA ASP A 942 -1.65 37.09 11.77
C ASP A 942 -0.68 37.95 10.93
N TYR A 943 0.35 37.34 10.34
CA TYR A 943 1.23 38.02 9.40
C TYR A 943 0.50 38.37 8.12
N MET A 944 -0.21 37.41 7.54
CA MET A 944 -1.00 37.64 6.33
C MET A 944 -2.08 38.71 6.51
N ALA A 945 -2.67 38.84 7.69
CA ALA A 945 -3.67 39.88 7.95
C ALA A 945 -3.06 41.23 8.35
N SER A 946 -1.77 41.30 8.71
CA SER A 946 -1.09 42.55 9.06
C SER A 946 -0.21 43.12 7.95
N TYR A 947 0.22 42.31 6.99
CA TYR A 947 1.10 42.73 5.90
C TYR A 947 0.43 43.65 4.86
N PRO A 948 -0.77 43.36 4.32
CA PRO A 948 -1.39 44.18 3.28
C PRO A 948 -1.63 45.63 3.74
N GLY A 949 -1.35 46.60 2.87
CA GLY A 949 -1.57 48.02 3.14
C GLY A 949 -2.95 48.48 2.68
N LEU A 950 -3.70 49.20 3.51
CA LEU A 950 -4.98 49.78 3.11
C LEU A 950 -4.77 50.92 2.12
N ASN A 951 -5.32 50.78 0.92
CA ASN A 951 -5.34 51.80 -0.10
C ASN A 951 -6.50 52.76 0.15
N ALA A 952 -6.19 53.98 0.60
CA ALA A 952 -7.19 54.98 0.93
C ALA A 952 -8.06 55.43 -0.26
N THR A 953 -7.59 55.22 -1.51
CA THR A 953 -8.33 55.58 -2.72
C THR A 953 -9.34 54.51 -3.12
N THR A 954 -8.95 53.24 -3.09
CA THR A 954 -9.82 52.14 -3.52
C THR A 954 -10.63 51.54 -2.37
N GLY A 955 -10.21 51.76 -1.11
CA GLY A 955 -10.76 51.10 0.07
C GLY A 955 -10.32 49.65 0.25
N ASN A 956 -9.49 49.12 -0.67
CA ASN A 956 -9.02 47.74 -0.64
C ASN A 956 -7.63 47.63 0.01
N TYR A 957 -7.29 46.44 0.47
CA TYR A 957 -5.96 46.07 0.93
C TYR A 957 -5.09 45.61 -0.25
N ASP A 958 -3.95 46.27 -0.43
CA ASP A 958 -2.98 45.98 -1.48
C ASP A 958 -1.78 45.17 -0.95
N LEU A 959 -1.21 44.33 -1.81
CA LEU A 959 0.10 43.68 -1.60
C LEU A 959 1.19 44.46 -2.36
N GLY A 960 2.24 44.87 -1.64
CA GLY A 960 3.37 45.62 -2.18
C GLY A 960 3.00 47.04 -2.66
N PRO A 961 3.97 47.77 -3.24
CA PRO A 961 5.40 47.46 -3.30
C PRO A 961 6.12 47.67 -1.93
N PRO A 962 7.35 47.13 -1.75
CA PRO A 962 8.09 46.30 -2.71
C PRO A 962 7.68 44.83 -2.63
N THR A 963 7.53 44.17 -3.78
CA THR A 963 7.29 42.71 -3.82
C THR A 963 7.68 42.08 -5.16
N TYR A 964 8.20 40.86 -5.13
CA TYR A 964 8.32 40.01 -6.34
C TYR A 964 7.12 39.08 -6.45
N GLY A 965 6.65 38.82 -7.68
CA GLY A 965 5.80 37.66 -7.96
C GLY A 965 6.60 36.35 -8.00
N VAL A 966 5.91 35.22 -7.91
CA VAL A 966 6.45 33.84 -7.92
C VAL A 966 7.42 33.54 -9.07
N THR A 967 7.30 34.27 -10.18
CA THR A 967 8.16 34.14 -11.37
C THR A 967 9.48 34.91 -11.27
N GLU A 968 9.69 35.70 -10.21
CA GLU A 968 10.93 36.43 -9.90
C GLU A 968 11.38 37.43 -10.99
N ASN A 969 10.52 37.72 -11.96
CA ASN A 969 10.81 38.56 -13.14
C ASN A 969 10.09 39.91 -13.11
N THR A 970 9.36 40.23 -12.02
CA THR A 970 8.64 41.49 -11.86
C THR A 970 9.50 42.56 -11.20
N PRO A 971 9.38 43.86 -11.58
CA PRO A 971 10.15 44.94 -10.95
C PRO A 971 9.63 45.22 -9.53
N PRO A 972 10.36 44.92 -8.45
CA PRO A 972 9.76 44.81 -7.12
C PRO A 972 9.24 46.14 -6.58
N ASN A 973 9.92 47.25 -6.88
CA ASN A 973 9.56 48.58 -6.39
C ASN A 973 8.28 49.15 -7.01
N SER A 974 7.80 48.59 -8.12
CA SER A 974 6.56 49.01 -8.79
C SER A 974 5.50 47.93 -8.85
N THR A 975 5.84 46.70 -8.46
CA THR A 975 4.91 45.58 -8.45
C THR A 975 3.92 45.76 -7.31
N ARG A 976 2.64 45.86 -7.64
CA ARG A 976 1.50 45.95 -6.71
C ARG A 976 0.48 44.88 -7.09
N ASN A 977 -0.12 44.23 -6.10
CA ASN A 977 -1.15 43.22 -6.28
C ASN A 977 -0.79 42.15 -7.34
N PRO A 978 0.35 41.42 -7.19
CA PRO A 978 0.63 40.29 -8.06
C PRO A 978 -0.54 39.29 -8.07
N ALA A 979 -0.96 38.85 -9.25
CA ALA A 979 -2.23 38.12 -9.40
C ALA A 979 -2.30 36.82 -8.59
N TYR A 980 -1.26 35.99 -8.68
CA TYR A 980 -1.22 34.71 -7.98
C TYR A 980 -1.15 34.91 -6.46
N GLU A 981 -0.31 35.82 -6.00
CA GLU A 981 -0.09 36.12 -4.59
C GLU A 981 -1.37 36.63 -3.95
N ILE A 982 -2.12 37.53 -4.60
CA ILE A 982 -3.42 38.00 -4.13
C ILE A 982 -4.41 36.85 -3.99
N ALA A 983 -4.55 36.02 -5.03
CA ALA A 983 -5.44 34.87 -5.01
C ALA A 983 -5.07 33.86 -3.91
N TYR A 984 -3.77 33.64 -3.71
CA TYR A 984 -3.27 32.73 -2.69
C TYR A 984 -3.40 33.31 -1.27
N TRP A 985 -3.24 34.63 -1.12
CA TRP A 985 -3.47 35.33 0.14
C TRP A 985 -4.92 35.22 0.57
N ARG A 986 -5.84 35.42 -0.39
CA ARG A 986 -7.28 35.24 -0.18
C ARG A 986 -7.59 33.82 0.28
N TYR A 987 -7.11 32.81 -0.46
CA TYR A 987 -7.29 31.41 -0.07
C TYR A 987 -6.71 31.11 1.32
N GLY A 988 -5.51 31.61 1.63
CA GLY A 988 -4.86 31.35 2.91
C GLY A 988 -5.63 31.89 4.11
N LEU A 989 -6.18 33.11 4.02
CA LEU A 989 -7.00 33.68 5.09
C LEU A 989 -8.37 32.97 5.22
N ASP A 990 -8.99 32.57 4.10
CA ASP A 990 -10.23 31.79 4.13
C ASP A 990 -9.98 30.39 4.76
N ALA A 991 -8.87 29.74 4.40
CA ALA A 991 -8.43 28.48 4.99
C ALA A 991 -8.11 28.63 6.49
N ALA A 992 -7.49 29.74 6.91
CA ALA A 992 -7.25 30.04 8.32
C ALA A 992 -8.56 30.12 9.12
N ALA A 993 -9.55 30.84 8.58
CA ALA A 993 -10.87 30.96 9.19
C ALA A 993 -11.58 29.59 9.27
N GLU A 994 -11.51 28.79 8.20
CA GLU A 994 -12.05 27.43 8.20
C GLU A 994 -11.36 26.55 9.25
N TRP A 995 -10.04 26.65 9.40
CA TRP A 995 -9.27 25.89 10.40
C TRP A 995 -9.75 26.18 11.82
N LYS A 996 -9.93 27.47 12.16
CA LYS A 996 -10.48 27.87 13.47
C LYS A 996 -11.89 27.35 13.69
N ARG A 997 -12.75 27.36 12.67
CA ARG A 997 -14.09 26.77 12.74
C ARG A 997 -14.04 25.27 13.00
N LYS A 998 -13.14 24.53 12.31
CA LYS A 998 -12.92 23.09 12.54
C LYS A 998 -12.46 22.78 13.97
N LEU A 999 -11.68 23.70 14.57
CA LEU A 999 -11.24 23.63 15.97
C LEU A 999 -12.28 24.10 16.99
N TYR A 1000 -13.45 24.58 16.57
CA TYR A 1000 -14.44 25.25 17.41
C TYR A 1000 -13.89 26.47 18.17
N GLN A 1001 -12.96 27.19 17.54
CA GLN A 1001 -12.35 28.41 18.07
C GLN A 1001 -12.93 29.66 17.38
N PRO A 1002 -12.93 30.82 18.05
CA PRO A 1002 -13.33 32.08 17.41
C PRO A 1002 -12.38 32.44 16.27
N VAL A 1003 -12.94 32.89 15.15
CA VAL A 1003 -12.16 33.42 14.02
C VAL A 1003 -11.84 34.90 14.30
N PRO A 1004 -10.56 35.31 14.29
CA PRO A 1004 -10.21 36.73 14.42
C PRO A 1004 -10.82 37.58 13.32
N GLU A 1005 -11.55 38.63 13.71
CA GLU A 1005 -12.27 39.52 12.78
C GLU A 1005 -11.36 40.15 11.72
N LYS A 1006 -10.13 40.53 12.14
CA LYS A 1006 -9.09 41.09 11.25
C LYS A 1006 -8.79 40.19 10.06
N TRP A 1007 -8.74 38.86 10.27
CA TRP A 1007 -8.45 37.92 9.19
C TRP A 1007 -9.55 37.94 8.13
N THR A 1008 -10.80 37.84 8.56
CA THR A 1008 -11.96 37.88 7.66
C THR A 1008 -12.12 39.25 7.00
N HIS A 1009 -11.89 40.33 7.74
CA HIS A 1009 -12.01 41.70 7.23
C HIS A 1009 -10.99 41.97 6.13
N VAL A 1010 -9.73 41.60 6.33
CA VAL A 1010 -8.70 41.74 5.30
C VAL A 1010 -9.03 40.84 4.11
N ALA A 1011 -9.38 39.57 4.34
CA ALA A 1011 -9.73 38.64 3.25
C ALA A 1011 -10.84 39.19 2.34
N THR A 1012 -11.91 39.76 2.91
CA THR A 1012 -13.05 40.32 2.15
C THR A 1012 -12.75 41.62 1.44
N ASN A 1013 -11.75 42.37 1.90
CA ASN A 1013 -11.39 43.69 1.34
C ASN A 1013 -10.02 43.68 0.65
N LEU A 1014 -9.42 42.52 0.37
CA LEU A 1014 -8.23 42.42 -0.49
C LEU A 1014 -8.56 42.87 -1.90
N ALA A 1015 -7.60 43.52 -2.57
CA ALA A 1015 -7.69 43.77 -4.00
C ALA A 1015 -7.93 42.46 -4.76
N LEU A 1016 -8.60 42.53 -5.91
CA LEU A 1016 -8.79 41.38 -6.79
C LEU A 1016 -7.57 41.19 -7.70
N PRO A 1017 -7.29 39.97 -8.20
CA PRO A 1017 -6.24 39.77 -9.18
C PRO A 1017 -6.46 40.67 -10.41
N PRO A 1018 -5.43 41.40 -10.86
CA PRO A 1018 -5.57 42.42 -11.90
C PRO A 1018 -5.95 41.80 -13.25
N GLN A 1019 -6.83 42.49 -13.98
CA GLN A 1019 -7.36 42.02 -15.26
C GLN A 1019 -7.24 43.10 -16.33
N ILE A 1020 -6.90 42.68 -17.55
CA ILE A 1020 -6.81 43.53 -18.72
C ILE A 1020 -7.45 42.78 -19.88
N ASP A 1021 -8.44 43.41 -20.55
CA ASP A 1021 -9.15 42.84 -21.70
C ASP A 1021 -9.70 41.41 -21.47
N GLY A 1022 -10.17 41.14 -20.25
CA GLY A 1022 -10.75 39.84 -19.88
C GLY A 1022 -9.75 38.70 -19.70
N LEU A 1023 -8.47 39.02 -19.49
CA LEU A 1023 -7.37 38.12 -19.10
C LEU A 1023 -6.73 38.62 -17.80
N TYR A 1024 -6.15 37.71 -17.01
CA TYR A 1024 -5.34 38.14 -15.86
C TYR A 1024 -4.00 38.74 -16.31
N ALA A 1025 -3.56 39.77 -15.58
CA ALA A 1025 -2.25 40.39 -15.72
C ALA A 1025 -1.33 39.98 -14.57
N VAL A 1026 -0.01 40.04 -14.75
CA VAL A 1026 0.95 39.59 -13.73
C VAL A 1026 0.91 40.44 -12.45
N TYR A 1027 0.67 41.75 -12.57
CA TYR A 1027 0.50 42.69 -11.46
C TYR A 1027 -0.30 43.94 -11.93
N ASP A 1028 -0.71 44.78 -10.98
CA ASP A 1028 -1.58 45.94 -11.20
C ASP A 1028 -0.86 47.13 -11.88
N GLY A 1029 -1.60 47.94 -12.63
CA GLY A 1029 -1.07 49.11 -13.36
C GLY A 1029 -0.44 48.80 -14.72
N LEU A 1030 -0.54 47.57 -15.21
CA LEU A 1030 -0.16 47.18 -16.56
C LEU A 1030 -1.26 47.52 -17.59
N ASN A 1031 -0.89 47.60 -18.87
CA ASN A 1031 -1.81 47.66 -20.01
C ASN A 1031 -1.59 46.46 -20.93
N SER A 1032 -2.43 46.26 -21.95
CA SER A 1032 -2.43 45.03 -22.77
C SER A 1032 -1.12 44.76 -23.53
N SER A 1033 -0.25 45.76 -23.70
CA SER A 1033 1.06 45.58 -24.34
C SER A 1033 2.05 44.79 -23.47
N TRP A 1034 1.76 44.54 -22.17
CA TRP A 1034 2.68 43.77 -21.31
C TRP A 1034 2.91 42.35 -21.83
N TRP A 1035 1.94 41.77 -22.56
CA TRP A 1035 2.10 40.47 -23.22
C TRP A 1035 3.18 40.45 -24.29
N GLU A 1036 3.69 41.60 -24.73
CA GLU A 1036 4.81 41.74 -25.66
C GLU A 1036 6.15 41.96 -24.94
N ASP A 1037 6.13 42.26 -23.63
CA ASP A 1037 7.34 42.40 -22.83
C ASP A 1037 7.95 41.01 -22.53
N SER A 1038 9.08 40.73 -23.17
CA SER A 1038 9.80 39.47 -23.00
C SER A 1038 10.25 39.19 -21.57
N LYS A 1039 10.43 40.22 -20.75
CA LYS A 1039 10.81 40.05 -19.33
C LYS A 1039 9.66 39.50 -18.51
N LEU A 1040 8.44 39.97 -18.77
CA LEU A 1040 7.24 39.58 -18.03
C LEU A 1040 6.57 38.32 -18.62
N ASN A 1041 6.56 38.17 -19.95
CA ASN A 1041 5.91 37.05 -20.64
C ASN A 1041 6.81 35.80 -20.80
N GLY A 1042 8.11 35.90 -20.46
CA GLY A 1042 9.07 34.81 -20.60
C GLY A 1042 8.75 33.62 -19.71
N ASP A 1043 8.12 33.90 -18.56
CA ASP A 1043 7.60 32.91 -17.63
C ASP A 1043 6.28 33.43 -17.00
N PRO A 1044 5.12 33.17 -17.63
CA PRO A 1044 3.83 33.64 -17.13
C PRO A 1044 3.15 32.61 -16.21
N ARG A 1045 3.91 31.68 -15.60
CA ARG A 1045 3.33 30.54 -14.86
C ARG A 1045 2.45 30.95 -13.69
N SER A 1046 2.71 32.11 -13.08
CA SER A 1046 1.91 32.67 -11.99
C SER A 1046 0.42 32.72 -12.34
N LEU A 1047 0.11 33.08 -13.58
CA LEU A 1047 -1.26 33.24 -14.05
C LEU A 1047 -2.04 31.92 -14.10
N ILE A 1048 -1.38 30.83 -14.50
CA ILE A 1048 -2.03 29.51 -14.61
C ILE A 1048 -2.05 28.75 -13.29
N MET A 1049 -1.20 29.12 -12.33
CA MET A 1049 -1.22 28.53 -10.99
C MET A 1049 -2.52 28.85 -10.24
N MET A 1050 -3.17 29.99 -10.54
CA MET A 1050 -4.46 30.40 -9.96
C MET A 1050 -5.61 29.42 -10.26
N GLN A 1051 -5.64 28.84 -11.47
CA GLN A 1051 -6.57 27.77 -11.87
C GLN A 1051 -5.79 26.48 -12.11
N GLY A 1052 -4.91 26.15 -11.17
CA GLY A 1052 -3.95 25.05 -11.26
C GLY A 1052 -3.72 24.45 -9.89
N ILE A 1053 -2.55 24.66 -9.33
CA ILE A 1053 -2.22 24.14 -7.99
C ILE A 1053 -3.06 24.79 -6.87
N LEU A 1054 -3.49 26.04 -7.05
CA LEU A 1054 -4.31 26.75 -6.07
C LEU A 1054 -5.72 26.16 -6.01
N PRO A 1055 -6.26 25.78 -4.84
CA PRO A 1055 -7.63 25.31 -4.73
C PRO A 1055 -8.62 26.41 -5.12
N ASP A 1056 -9.84 26.02 -5.47
CA ASP A 1056 -10.86 26.99 -5.91
C ASP A 1056 -11.09 28.06 -4.83
N THR A 1057 -11.05 29.32 -5.26
CA THR A 1057 -11.11 30.50 -4.40
C THR A 1057 -11.99 31.57 -5.05
N PRO A 1058 -12.77 32.34 -4.29
CA PRO A 1058 -13.62 33.41 -4.83
C PRO A 1058 -12.82 34.54 -5.51
N ALA A 1059 -11.50 34.62 -5.32
CA ALA A 1059 -10.66 35.60 -6.02
C ALA A 1059 -10.43 35.26 -7.50
N VAL A 1060 -10.65 34.02 -7.92
CA VAL A 1060 -10.34 33.54 -9.27
C VAL A 1060 -11.66 33.23 -9.99
N ASP A 1061 -11.88 33.92 -11.10
CA ASP A 1061 -12.97 33.68 -12.03
C ASP A 1061 -12.56 32.55 -13.00
N PRO A 1062 -13.27 31.42 -13.00
CA PRO A 1062 -12.90 30.26 -13.83
C PRO A 1062 -12.91 30.55 -15.33
N GLU A 1063 -13.78 31.43 -15.83
CA GLU A 1063 -13.85 31.75 -17.26
C GLU A 1063 -12.68 32.63 -17.69
N ILE A 1064 -12.33 33.63 -16.88
CA ILE A 1064 -11.14 34.47 -17.12
C ILE A 1064 -9.86 33.62 -17.02
N ALA A 1065 -9.80 32.72 -16.04
CA ALA A 1065 -8.65 31.84 -15.86
C ALA A 1065 -8.48 30.87 -17.05
N LEU A 1066 -9.57 30.30 -17.59
CA LEU A 1066 -9.53 29.47 -18.79
C LEU A 1066 -8.99 30.24 -20.01
N ARG A 1067 -9.52 31.46 -20.26
CA ARG A 1067 -9.01 32.31 -21.36
C ARG A 1067 -7.54 32.67 -21.16
N THR A 1068 -7.13 32.92 -19.92
CA THR A 1068 -5.73 33.20 -19.55
C THR A 1068 -4.84 31.99 -19.79
N ALA A 1069 -5.28 30.78 -19.41
CA ALA A 1069 -4.55 29.55 -19.67
C ALA A 1069 -4.37 29.28 -21.18
N ASP A 1070 -5.39 29.53 -22.00
CA ASP A 1070 -5.28 29.44 -23.45
C ASP A 1070 -4.33 30.49 -24.06
N LYS A 1071 -4.28 31.70 -23.48
CA LYS A 1071 -3.29 32.71 -23.87
C LYS A 1071 -1.88 32.25 -23.50
N VAL A 1072 -1.68 31.76 -22.28
CA VAL A 1072 -0.40 31.24 -21.78
C VAL A 1072 0.10 30.09 -22.65
N TRP A 1073 -0.77 29.12 -22.99
CA TRP A 1073 -0.43 28.02 -23.89
C TRP A 1073 0.10 28.51 -25.25
N LYS A 1074 -0.44 29.61 -25.79
CA LYS A 1074 0.03 30.18 -27.06
C LYS A 1074 1.36 30.93 -26.93
N VAL A 1075 1.62 31.56 -25.77
CA VAL A 1075 2.79 32.43 -25.60
C VAL A 1075 3.94 31.80 -24.83
N TRP A 1076 3.76 30.70 -24.10
CA TRP A 1076 4.82 30.04 -23.33
C TRP A 1076 5.22 28.72 -23.99
N THR A 1077 6.13 28.83 -24.95
CA THR A 1077 6.54 27.76 -25.85
C THR A 1077 7.50 26.76 -25.18
N ASP A 1078 7.59 25.54 -25.73
CA ASP A 1078 8.35 24.44 -25.12
C ASP A 1078 9.83 24.74 -24.84
N ASP A 1079 10.43 25.55 -25.71
CA ASP A 1079 11.81 26.01 -25.62
C ASP A 1079 12.03 26.99 -24.46
N ARG A 1080 10.97 27.59 -23.88
CA ARG A 1080 11.00 28.53 -22.74
C ARG A 1080 10.57 27.93 -21.41
N ILE A 1081 9.89 26.78 -21.41
CA ILE A 1081 9.48 26.12 -20.16
C ILE A 1081 10.70 25.52 -19.44
N ARG A 1082 10.84 25.76 -18.13
CA ARG A 1082 11.98 25.31 -17.30
C ARG A 1082 11.52 24.68 -15.98
N GLY A 1083 12.35 23.77 -15.44
CA GLY A 1083 12.20 23.23 -14.10
C GLY A 1083 10.79 22.69 -13.80
N TRP A 1084 10.20 23.20 -12.71
CA TRP A 1084 8.88 22.81 -12.21
C TRP A 1084 7.70 23.41 -13.02
N GLY A 1085 7.96 24.22 -14.05
CA GLY A 1085 6.92 24.79 -14.92
C GLY A 1085 6.14 23.74 -15.73
N ARG A 1086 6.77 22.62 -16.11
CA ARG A 1086 6.10 21.50 -16.79
C ARG A 1086 5.04 20.85 -15.88
N PRO A 1087 5.36 20.46 -14.63
CA PRO A 1087 4.35 20.08 -13.64
C PRO A 1087 3.20 21.07 -13.48
N VAL A 1088 3.48 22.39 -13.39
CA VAL A 1088 2.43 23.42 -13.26
C VAL A 1088 1.46 23.38 -14.43
N LEU A 1089 2.00 23.38 -15.65
CA LEU A 1089 1.21 23.33 -16.87
C LEU A 1089 0.41 22.04 -16.99
N ALA A 1090 0.98 20.91 -16.58
CA ALA A 1090 0.27 19.64 -16.55
C ALA A 1090 -0.93 19.68 -15.60
N ILE A 1091 -0.73 20.19 -14.38
CA ILE A 1091 -1.79 20.35 -13.38
C ILE A 1091 -2.88 21.31 -13.86
N ASN A 1092 -2.49 22.51 -14.35
CA ASN A 1092 -3.44 23.48 -14.89
C ASN A 1092 -4.23 22.89 -16.07
N SER A 1093 -3.55 22.25 -17.03
CA SER A 1093 -4.19 21.64 -18.20
C SER A 1093 -5.21 20.58 -17.80
N ALA A 1094 -4.90 19.74 -16.81
CA ALA A 1094 -5.84 18.77 -16.30
C ALA A 1094 -7.06 19.46 -15.67
N ARG A 1095 -6.86 20.50 -14.83
CA ARG A 1095 -7.94 21.21 -14.14
C ARG A 1095 -8.85 22.02 -15.06
N VAL A 1096 -8.33 22.56 -16.16
CA VAL A 1096 -9.13 23.27 -17.16
C VAL A 1096 -9.78 22.32 -18.18
N GLY A 1097 -9.74 21.00 -17.96
CA GLY A 1097 -10.42 20.00 -18.76
C GLY A 1097 -9.69 19.60 -20.05
N ASN A 1098 -8.36 19.73 -20.09
CA ASN A 1098 -7.53 19.35 -21.23
C ASN A 1098 -6.48 18.28 -20.87
N PRO A 1099 -6.89 16.99 -20.75
CA PRO A 1099 -5.99 15.90 -20.38
C PRO A 1099 -4.92 15.60 -21.45
N GLU A 1100 -5.15 15.95 -22.72
CA GLU A 1100 -4.15 15.83 -23.78
C GLU A 1100 -2.98 16.77 -23.56
N ARG A 1101 -3.25 18.05 -23.29
CA ARG A 1101 -2.20 19.02 -22.91
C ARG A 1101 -1.52 18.61 -21.61
N ALA A 1102 -2.28 18.08 -20.65
CA ALA A 1102 -1.73 17.64 -19.37
C ALA A 1102 -0.64 16.58 -19.54
N ILE A 1103 -0.95 15.49 -20.25
CA ILE A 1103 0.01 14.42 -20.50
C ILE A 1103 1.12 14.87 -21.45
N TYR A 1104 0.83 15.71 -22.45
CA TYR A 1104 1.85 16.27 -23.32
C TYR A 1104 2.97 16.95 -22.53
N HIS A 1105 2.66 17.76 -21.52
CA HIS A 1105 3.70 18.41 -20.70
C HIS A 1105 4.55 17.41 -19.90
N LEU A 1106 3.99 16.26 -19.53
CA LEU A 1106 4.71 15.20 -18.84
C LEU A 1106 5.50 14.30 -19.81
N THR A 1107 5.15 14.32 -21.10
CA THR A 1107 5.78 13.53 -22.16
C THR A 1107 6.55 14.36 -23.20
N ALA A 1108 6.81 15.64 -22.94
CA ALA A 1108 7.58 16.52 -23.82
C ALA A 1108 9.10 16.23 -23.73
N TYR A 1109 9.50 15.00 -24.08
CA TYR A 1109 10.82 14.45 -23.80
C TYR A 1109 11.98 15.20 -24.47
N ASP A 1110 11.73 15.80 -25.64
CA ASP A 1110 12.73 16.59 -26.36
C ASP A 1110 13.11 17.89 -25.63
N TYR A 1111 12.17 18.43 -24.84
CA TYR A 1111 12.31 19.73 -24.18
C TYR A 1111 12.53 19.62 -22.67
N TRP A 1112 11.99 18.58 -22.05
CA TRP A 1112 12.17 18.28 -20.63
C TRP A 1112 12.85 16.93 -20.48
N LYS A 1113 14.18 16.98 -20.49
CA LYS A 1113 15.05 15.82 -20.49
C LYS A 1113 15.28 15.32 -19.08
N PHE A 1114 15.15 14.01 -18.92
CA PHE A 1114 15.64 13.27 -17.77
C PHE A 1114 16.84 12.47 -18.26
N ASP A 1115 17.91 12.42 -17.47
CA ASP A 1115 19.10 11.66 -17.86
C ASP A 1115 18.87 10.14 -17.80
N ASP A 1116 19.94 9.39 -18.05
CA ASP A 1116 19.95 7.93 -17.99
C ASP A 1116 19.58 7.42 -16.59
N ALA A 1117 20.02 8.12 -15.54
CA ALA A 1117 19.70 7.83 -14.16
C ALA A 1117 18.28 8.25 -13.74
N GLY A 1118 17.59 9.08 -14.51
CA GLY A 1118 16.23 9.56 -14.21
C GLY A 1118 16.17 10.84 -13.39
N PHE A 1119 17.22 11.67 -13.41
CA PHE A 1119 17.23 13.03 -12.88
C PHE A 1119 16.77 14.04 -13.93
N ALA A 1120 15.94 15.00 -13.52
CA ALA A 1120 15.60 16.14 -14.37
C ALA A 1120 16.84 17.03 -14.58
N ILE A 1121 17.23 17.23 -15.85
CA ILE A 1121 18.48 17.93 -16.22
C ILE A 1121 18.31 19.46 -16.20
N ARG A 1122 17.11 19.97 -16.48
CA ARG A 1122 16.90 21.41 -16.79
C ARG A 1122 16.30 22.19 -15.61
N GLY A 1123 17.17 22.81 -14.80
CA GLY A 1123 16.80 23.77 -13.75
C GLY A 1123 17.02 25.22 -14.16
N GLY A 1124 15.95 26.01 -14.31
CA GLY A 1124 15.97 27.47 -14.47
C GLY A 1124 16.91 28.08 -15.54
N ASP A 1125 16.98 29.41 -15.57
CA ASP A 1125 17.94 30.16 -16.42
C ASP A 1125 19.22 30.55 -15.63
N GLY A 1126 19.34 30.08 -14.38
CA GLY A 1126 20.41 30.43 -13.44
C GLY A 1126 21.62 29.48 -13.41
N GLY A 1127 21.70 28.52 -14.32
CA GLY A 1127 22.86 27.62 -14.44
C GLY A 1127 23.03 26.60 -13.30
N THR A 1128 21.96 26.26 -12.58
CA THR A 1128 22.01 25.21 -11.54
C THR A 1128 22.46 23.88 -12.17
N PRO A 1129 23.60 23.30 -11.74
CA PRO A 1129 24.03 22.02 -12.26
C PRO A 1129 22.99 20.95 -11.89
N PRO A 1130 22.65 20.03 -12.80
CA PRO A 1130 21.72 18.96 -12.47
C PRO A 1130 22.28 18.13 -11.30
N PRO A 1131 21.41 17.51 -10.49
CA PRO A 1131 19.98 17.37 -10.70
C PRO A 1131 19.19 18.56 -10.14
N PHE A 1132 17.98 18.75 -10.68
CA PHE A 1132 16.99 19.67 -10.13
C PHE A 1132 15.83 18.90 -9.48
N MET A 1133 15.90 18.66 -8.17
CA MET A 1133 14.93 17.85 -7.41
C MET A 1133 13.48 18.33 -7.49
N PRO A 1134 13.17 19.65 -7.51
CA PRO A 1134 11.79 20.08 -7.74
C PRO A 1134 11.22 19.61 -9.08
N GLY A 1135 12.07 19.35 -10.07
CA GLY A 1135 11.67 18.71 -11.32
C GLY A 1135 11.14 17.29 -11.10
N ASN A 1136 11.87 16.46 -10.37
CA ASN A 1136 11.49 15.08 -10.04
C ASN A 1136 10.29 15.01 -9.08
N ALA A 1137 10.31 15.78 -7.98
CA ALA A 1137 9.24 15.77 -6.99
C ALA A 1137 7.95 16.44 -7.53
N GLY A 1138 8.08 17.55 -8.25
CA GLY A 1138 6.97 18.19 -8.95
C GLY A 1138 6.37 17.30 -10.05
N PHE A 1139 7.20 16.54 -10.76
CA PHE A 1139 6.74 15.53 -11.72
C PHE A 1139 5.83 14.50 -11.05
N LEU A 1140 6.27 13.91 -9.93
CA LEU A 1140 5.47 12.96 -9.16
C LEU A 1140 4.15 13.61 -8.69
N TYR A 1141 4.21 14.87 -8.27
CA TYR A 1141 3.02 15.59 -7.85
C TYR A 1141 1.99 15.75 -9.00
N ALA A 1142 2.45 16.16 -10.18
CA ALA A 1142 1.59 16.27 -11.36
C ALA A 1142 1.03 14.91 -11.83
N ILE A 1143 1.81 13.83 -11.72
CA ILE A 1143 1.33 12.47 -12.00
C ILE A 1143 0.19 12.10 -11.05
N ALA A 1144 0.28 12.42 -9.76
CA ALA A 1144 -0.79 12.16 -8.82
C ALA A 1144 -2.08 12.95 -9.17
N TYR A 1145 -1.96 14.23 -9.56
CA TYR A 1145 -3.09 15.00 -10.11
C TYR A 1145 -3.72 14.31 -11.32
N CYS A 1146 -2.90 13.82 -12.25
CA CYS A 1146 -3.42 13.22 -13.48
C CYS A 1146 -4.07 11.85 -13.23
N ALA A 1147 -3.50 11.03 -12.34
CA ALA A 1147 -3.94 9.67 -12.06
C ALA A 1147 -5.07 9.59 -11.00
N ALA A 1148 -4.92 10.26 -9.86
CA ALA A 1148 -5.91 10.21 -8.77
C ALA A 1148 -6.93 11.36 -8.83
N GLY A 1149 -6.54 12.50 -9.43
CA GLY A 1149 -7.36 13.70 -9.49
C GLY A 1149 -7.14 14.68 -8.33
N TRP A 1150 -8.00 15.67 -8.27
CA TRP A 1150 -8.07 16.72 -7.24
C TRP A 1150 -9.47 16.77 -6.62
N LYS A 1151 -9.69 17.56 -5.58
CA LYS A 1151 -11.02 17.71 -4.96
C LYS A 1151 -12.00 18.27 -5.99
N GLY A 1152 -13.17 17.64 -6.09
CA GLY A 1152 -14.17 17.98 -7.11
C GLY A 1152 -13.95 17.34 -8.49
N SER A 1153 -12.80 16.70 -8.76
CA SER A 1153 -12.63 15.91 -9.99
C SER A 1153 -13.46 14.62 -9.98
N GLU A 1154 -13.99 14.24 -11.14
CA GLU A 1154 -14.78 13.02 -11.35
C GLU A 1154 -14.06 12.02 -12.27
N GLY A 1155 -14.39 10.73 -12.13
CA GLY A 1155 -13.81 9.65 -12.94
C GLY A 1155 -12.46 9.13 -12.42
N ASP A 1156 -11.94 8.13 -13.13
CA ASP A 1156 -10.63 7.52 -12.87
C ASP A 1156 -9.58 8.11 -13.82
N ALA A 1157 -8.38 8.45 -13.33
CA ALA A 1157 -7.31 9.10 -14.09
C ALA A 1157 -7.78 10.33 -14.90
N PRO A 1158 -8.36 11.36 -14.26
CA PRO A 1158 -9.00 12.48 -14.94
C PRO A 1158 -8.04 13.33 -15.78
N GLY A 1159 -6.74 13.33 -15.49
CA GLY A 1159 -5.74 14.06 -16.27
C GLY A 1159 -5.13 13.26 -17.43
N PHE A 1160 -5.56 12.01 -17.67
CA PHE A 1160 -5.13 11.23 -18.83
C PHE A 1160 -6.16 11.23 -19.96
N PRO A 1161 -5.72 11.28 -21.24
CA PRO A 1161 -6.62 11.19 -22.39
C PRO A 1161 -7.51 9.95 -22.35
N LYS A 1162 -8.76 10.09 -22.82
CA LYS A 1162 -9.75 9.01 -22.87
C LYS A 1162 -9.87 8.39 -24.27
N ASP A 1163 -8.80 8.45 -25.05
CA ASP A 1163 -8.70 7.95 -26.43
C ASP A 1163 -8.48 6.43 -26.53
N GLY A 1164 -8.30 5.74 -25.40
CA GLY A 1164 -8.03 4.31 -25.33
C GLY A 1164 -6.55 3.93 -25.48
N SER A 1165 -5.64 4.89 -25.72
CA SER A 1165 -4.20 4.62 -25.83
C SER A 1165 -3.52 4.47 -24.46
N TRP A 1166 -4.10 5.07 -23.42
CA TRP A 1166 -3.61 5.03 -22.04
C TRP A 1166 -4.42 4.04 -21.20
N THR A 1167 -3.73 3.06 -20.62
CA THR A 1167 -4.26 2.19 -19.55
C THR A 1167 -3.53 2.54 -18.27
N VAL A 1168 -4.16 3.38 -17.45
CA VAL A 1168 -3.61 3.87 -16.18
C VAL A 1168 -4.14 3.01 -15.05
N LYS A 1169 -3.26 2.27 -14.38
CA LYS A 1169 -3.60 1.60 -13.13
C LYS A 1169 -2.87 2.33 -12.02
N HIS A 1170 -3.59 2.73 -10.98
CA HIS A 1170 -2.98 3.34 -9.81
C HIS A 1170 -3.62 2.81 -8.53
N GLU A 1171 -2.82 2.76 -7.47
CA GLU A 1171 -3.23 2.40 -6.12
C GLU A 1171 -2.53 3.29 -5.11
N GLY A 1172 -3.10 3.45 -3.92
CA GLY A 1172 -2.49 4.19 -2.80
C GLY A 1172 -2.31 5.70 -2.99
N LEU A 1173 -2.59 6.25 -4.18
CA LEU A 1173 -2.64 7.69 -4.41
C LEU A 1173 -3.85 8.32 -3.73
N MET A 1174 -3.68 9.57 -3.31
CA MET A 1174 -4.75 10.42 -2.77
C MET A 1174 -5.00 11.60 -3.70
N LYS A 1175 -6.25 12.07 -3.73
CA LYS A 1175 -6.60 13.29 -4.45
C LYS A 1175 -5.82 14.48 -3.90
N ALA A 1176 -5.38 15.35 -4.80
CA ALA A 1176 -4.90 16.66 -4.43
C ALA A 1176 -6.07 17.58 -3.97
N LEU A 1177 -5.73 18.77 -3.47
CA LEU A 1177 -6.72 19.75 -2.97
C LEU A 1177 -7.61 20.35 -4.05
#